data_AF-A0A6P8G082-F1
#
_entry.id   AF-A0A6P8G082-F1
#
_cell.length_a   1.000
_cell.length_b   1.000
_cell.length_c   1.000
_cell.angle_alpha   90.00
_cell.angle_beta   90.00
_cell.angle_gamma   90.00
#
_symmetry.space_group_name_H-M   'P 1'
#
loop_
_entity.id
_entity.type
_entity.pdbx_description
1 polymer ?
#
loop_
_entity_poly.entity_id
_entity_poly.type
_entity_poly.pdbx_seq_one_letter_code
_entity_poly.pdbx_strand_id
1 'polypeptide(L)'
;MAQEEAYSTLMHGIQELTFKGPSVPSELLLNGHHAFPLAVNAEDQVIIAASCYGLGRIVVLGHEAYLQDFPELVKNALGWLQAPSGRATVGVHPSSKAIVGNLSSVDAEVCQFRSDLGVYVADAYSVGPFAEDLVSFLKEGGGLLIAGQAWHWSHTHPQENVQLNFPGNQVCGVAGIYLTERYGKHGCVPIPSNIPFKWSSLALEGAYSTLMHGIQELTFKGPSVPSELLLNGHHAFPLAVNAQDQVIIAASCYGLGRIVVLGHEVYLQDFPDLVKNALGWLQAPSGRAKVGVHPSSKAIVGNLSSVDAEVCQFRSDLGVYVADAYSVDPFAEDLVSFLKAGGGLLIAGQAWHWSHTHPGEKVLLNFPGNQVCGVAGIYLTEHYGKHGEILVPPKLPLRGSLRFKNEKAREDLEFLLNQVSEFDIRGDLVPSEVLVHGPLAFPIGATPDGKAFLAGAHYGQGRVIVATHEAFLFSKSLSTFFLNALQWLDKGRNGAVGIVPRLQNVTNLLSKSGLPCQVTDFKDDLSVYVCTSYSGDHCKEIQSFVAEGGGLLIGGHAWYWAYSNTAASALTKYPGNHILNQMGLSILPNTLEAGLYKVQPVKELVKVYQFRQFLTLFFDSMTQSQSLNEDQKGCLQKMGRDCAKYLTMSAHDCASYSSVLEILTDLVKTGKVPQVCGSCPVRSTEDRLLLEVASGVCKVCPDPGSLLPYIIKDLPALPTVSNAKLCISASTADAKEWISTGLYLSPGMGTDMEFPAQIVGKGWKVQIGCQSDNLKRADVLKRAPVVCECFPVDNNIVQVWNLWGGLIYLVAPPKCHVVGEEIVVQKAVRAPYYKSGETSVPDWVNNIRHAPAPWAELEFENLIISLNSESIRDLDRPDLVAAQWDAVMRGVADLAGKPAKFPRKERFVADVQISAGFMHSGYPIMMHTPSAPDLLKLTNKKDPWGPLHELGHEQQRNVWEFPPHTTEATCNLWSVYISETVLGLPRTKAHPSLQPSKRFARIQNYIKGGRNLKHWSVWVALETYLQLQEQFGWDPFKKVFAAYHDMEGVPQDNKGKMNTYAETFSKVVNRNLTSFFKAWGWPLEAATEEKLSGLPDWSDHPMAQYA
;
A
#
# COMPACT_ATOMS: atom_id res chain seq x y z
N MET A 1 18.16 -11.41 -2.18
CA MET A 1 17.32 -11.56 -0.98
C MET A 1 16.85 -10.18 -0.57
N ALA A 2 15.55 -10.00 -0.37
CA ALA A 2 15.01 -8.75 0.16
C ALA A 2 15.33 -8.66 1.67
N GLN A 3 15.59 -7.47 2.20
CA GLN A 3 15.90 -7.27 3.64
C GLN A 3 14.80 -7.83 4.55
N GLU A 4 13.52 -7.76 4.13
CA GLU A 4 12.38 -8.34 4.87
C GLU A 4 12.54 -9.86 5.09
N GLU A 5 12.97 -10.61 4.08
CA GLU A 5 13.14 -12.06 4.15
C GLU A 5 14.30 -12.43 5.08
N ALA A 6 15.41 -11.68 4.98
CA ALA A 6 16.55 -11.84 5.87
C ALA A 6 16.18 -11.52 7.33
N TYR A 7 15.44 -10.42 7.55
CA TYR A 7 14.94 -10.04 8.87
C TYR A 7 14.03 -11.10 9.46
N SER A 8 13.04 -11.59 8.70
CA SER A 8 12.13 -12.64 9.13
C SER A 8 12.86 -13.92 9.51
N THR A 9 13.92 -14.27 8.76
CA THR A 9 14.78 -15.42 9.07
C THR A 9 15.58 -15.20 10.36
N LEU A 10 16.21 -14.04 10.52
CA LEU A 10 17.07 -13.71 11.66
C LEU A 10 16.28 -13.58 12.97
N MET A 11 15.07 -13.03 12.89
CA MET A 11 14.22 -12.75 14.04
C MET A 11 13.18 -13.84 14.30
N HIS A 12 13.24 -14.96 13.58
CA HIS A 12 12.27 -16.04 13.71
C HIS A 12 12.16 -16.56 15.15
N GLY A 13 10.93 -16.55 15.70
CA GLY A 13 10.65 -17.03 17.06
C GLY A 13 11.08 -16.09 18.20
N ILE A 14 11.64 -14.91 17.90
CA ILE A 14 12.08 -13.92 18.89
C ILE A 14 11.01 -12.83 19.01
N GLN A 15 10.41 -12.68 20.20
CA GLN A 15 9.39 -11.64 20.46
C GLN A 15 9.97 -10.37 21.08
N GLU A 16 11.02 -10.51 21.88
CA GLU A 16 11.70 -9.38 22.52
C GLU A 16 13.18 -9.71 22.76
N LEU A 17 14.03 -8.68 22.75
CA LEU A 17 15.40 -8.73 23.19
C LEU A 17 15.58 -7.79 24.38
N THR A 18 15.96 -8.37 25.52
CA THR A 18 16.13 -7.61 26.76
C THR A 18 17.62 -7.31 26.99
N PHE A 19 18.00 -6.05 26.87
CA PHE A 19 19.36 -5.57 27.16
C PHE A 19 19.42 -5.11 28.62
N LYS A 20 19.91 -5.98 29.52
CA LYS A 20 20.04 -5.73 30.97
C LYS A 20 21.39 -6.21 31.49
N GLY A 21 21.81 -5.72 32.65
CA GLY A 21 23.06 -6.14 33.31
C GLY A 21 24.20 -5.14 33.11
N PRO A 22 25.46 -5.53 33.41
CA PRO A 22 26.62 -4.63 33.31
C PRO A 22 27.10 -4.39 31.86
N SER A 23 26.61 -5.15 30.89
CA SER A 23 27.03 -5.12 29.49
C SER A 23 26.39 -3.95 28.75
N VAL A 24 27.10 -2.82 28.63
CA VAL A 24 26.62 -1.62 27.92
C VAL A 24 27.06 -1.70 26.46
N PRO A 25 26.12 -1.79 25.49
CA PRO A 25 26.48 -1.96 24.09
C PRO A 25 26.98 -0.65 23.46
N SER A 26 27.69 -0.76 22.35
CA SER A 26 27.86 0.33 21.39
C SER A 26 26.58 0.54 20.58
N GLU A 27 26.24 1.80 20.33
CA GLU A 27 25.32 2.16 19.24
C GLU A 27 25.98 1.83 17.89
N LEU A 28 25.23 1.20 17.00
CA LEU A 28 25.66 0.87 15.65
C LEU A 28 25.20 1.96 14.67
N LEU A 29 26.11 2.43 13.84
CA LEU A 29 25.81 3.33 12.73
C LEU A 29 25.67 2.50 11.44
N LEU A 30 24.53 2.63 10.78
CA LEU A 30 24.26 2.01 9.48
C LEU A 30 24.51 3.04 8.38
N ASN A 31 25.42 2.75 7.46
CA ASN A 31 25.68 3.61 6.30
C ASN A 31 25.79 2.82 4.97
N GLY A 32 25.64 1.49 5.04
CA GLY A 32 25.61 0.61 3.88
C GLY A 32 24.20 0.45 3.35
N HIS A 33 24.08 0.44 2.01
CA HIS A 33 22.80 0.21 1.35
C HIS A 33 22.18 -1.17 1.68
N HIS A 34 23.00 -2.17 1.98
CA HIS A 34 22.53 -3.50 2.39
C HIS A 34 22.39 -3.67 3.90
N ALA A 35 22.81 -2.67 4.69
CA ALA A 35 22.74 -2.72 6.14
C ALA A 35 21.32 -2.42 6.61
N PHE A 36 20.80 -3.25 7.50
CA PHE A 36 19.49 -3.07 8.12
C PHE A 36 19.56 -3.45 9.61
N PRO A 37 18.79 -2.76 10.47
CA PRO A 37 18.79 -3.05 11.89
C PRO A 37 17.97 -4.31 12.21
N LEU A 38 18.42 -5.06 13.21
CA LEU A 38 17.69 -6.17 13.81
C LEU A 38 17.05 -5.78 15.15
N ALA A 39 17.70 -4.88 15.90
CA ALA A 39 17.20 -4.37 17.17
C ALA A 39 17.50 -2.87 17.31
N VAL A 40 16.46 -2.07 17.54
CA VAL A 40 16.55 -0.62 17.78
C VAL A 40 15.83 -0.31 19.08
N ASN A 41 16.47 0.43 19.98
CA ASN A 41 15.88 0.78 21.26
C ASN A 41 14.85 1.93 21.15
N ALA A 42 14.20 2.27 22.26
CA ALA A 42 13.18 3.32 22.32
C ALA A 42 13.72 4.74 22.01
N GLU A 43 15.04 4.91 21.94
CA GLU A 43 15.72 6.16 21.59
C GLU A 43 16.28 6.14 20.16
N ASP A 44 15.81 5.20 19.33
CA ASP A 44 16.22 5.02 17.93
C ASP A 44 17.69 4.61 17.74
N GLN A 45 18.34 4.12 18.79
CA GLN A 45 19.71 3.61 18.69
C GLN A 45 19.69 2.16 18.19
N VAL A 46 20.42 1.89 17.10
CA VAL A 46 20.60 0.53 16.59
C VAL A 46 21.60 -0.21 17.48
N ILE A 47 21.22 -1.38 17.99
CA ILE A 47 22.06 -2.19 18.90
C ILE A 47 22.57 -3.44 18.19
N ILE A 48 21.79 -3.95 17.24
CA ILE A 48 22.13 -5.13 16.45
C ILE A 48 21.73 -4.85 15.00
N ALA A 49 22.60 -5.23 14.06
CA ALA A 49 22.36 -5.04 12.63
C ALA A 49 22.90 -6.20 11.80
N ALA A 50 22.39 -6.33 10.59
CA ALA A 50 22.85 -7.29 9.61
C ALA A 50 23.04 -6.61 8.25
N SER A 51 23.91 -7.20 7.42
CA SER A 51 24.18 -6.68 6.08
C SER A 51 24.70 -7.80 5.17
N CYS A 52 24.82 -7.48 3.88
CA CYS A 52 25.45 -8.32 2.88
C CYS A 52 26.65 -7.56 2.27
N TYR A 53 27.71 -8.29 1.95
CA TYR A 53 28.87 -7.75 1.23
C TYR A 53 29.39 -8.79 0.23
N GLY A 54 29.46 -8.41 -1.05
CA GLY A 54 29.72 -9.36 -2.13
C GLY A 54 28.67 -10.48 -2.14
N LEU A 55 29.13 -11.73 -2.07
CA LEU A 55 28.27 -12.91 -1.92
C LEU A 55 27.99 -13.27 -0.45
N GLY A 56 28.76 -12.73 0.50
CA GLY A 56 28.70 -13.08 1.91
C GLY A 56 27.75 -12.23 2.73
N ARG A 57 27.67 -12.58 4.02
CA ARG A 57 26.70 -12.04 4.97
C ARG A 57 27.37 -11.73 6.30
N ILE A 58 26.90 -10.70 7.00
CA ILE A 58 27.42 -10.29 8.30
C ILE A 58 26.31 -9.94 9.27
N VAL A 59 26.49 -10.31 10.54
CA VAL A 59 25.67 -9.88 11.68
C VAL A 59 26.59 -9.24 12.72
N VAL A 60 26.23 -8.05 13.19
CA VAL A 60 27.02 -7.25 14.14
C VAL A 60 26.21 -7.03 15.42
N LEU A 61 26.79 -7.40 16.56
CA LEU A 61 26.23 -7.19 17.89
C LEU A 61 27.01 -6.10 18.63
N GLY A 62 26.32 -5.14 19.25
CA GLY A 62 26.96 -4.04 19.97
C GLY A 62 27.69 -4.42 21.28
N HIS A 63 27.79 -5.70 21.66
CA HIS A 63 28.53 -6.16 22.83
C HIS A 63 28.83 -7.67 22.75
N GLU A 64 29.97 -8.19 23.26
CA GLU A 64 30.31 -9.63 23.14
C GLU A 64 29.40 -10.53 23.98
N ALA A 65 28.98 -10.07 25.16
CA ALA A 65 28.05 -10.79 26.05
C ALA A 65 26.76 -11.25 25.34
N TYR A 66 26.33 -10.52 24.31
CA TYR A 66 25.11 -10.82 23.56
C TYR A 66 25.19 -12.11 22.73
N LEU A 67 26.40 -12.60 22.46
CA LEU A 67 26.58 -13.94 21.88
C LEU A 67 26.12 -15.05 22.84
N GLN A 68 26.07 -14.79 24.15
CA GLN A 68 25.57 -15.72 25.17
C GLN A 68 24.16 -15.38 25.62
N ASP A 69 23.84 -14.09 25.76
CA ASP A 69 22.54 -13.63 26.27
C ASP A 69 21.38 -13.94 25.29
N PHE A 70 21.67 -14.04 23.98
CA PHE A 70 20.65 -14.25 22.94
C PHE A 70 20.91 -15.51 22.09
N PRO A 71 20.81 -16.72 22.68
CA PRO A 71 21.17 -17.96 21.99
C PRO A 71 20.31 -18.26 20.75
N GLU A 72 19.01 -17.93 20.78
CA GLU A 72 18.13 -18.15 19.63
C GLU A 72 18.48 -17.21 18.46
N LEU A 73 18.83 -15.95 18.76
CA LEU A 73 19.31 -15.00 17.74
C LEU A 73 20.61 -15.49 17.10
N VAL A 74 21.56 -15.97 17.92
CA VAL A 74 22.83 -16.51 17.42
C VAL A 74 22.60 -17.72 16.53
N LYS A 75 21.70 -18.63 16.93
CA LYS A 75 21.33 -19.80 16.13
C LYS A 75 20.72 -19.39 14.78
N ASN A 76 19.76 -18.46 14.77
CA ASN A 76 19.17 -17.94 13.54
C ASN A 76 20.23 -17.25 12.66
N ALA A 77 21.12 -16.46 13.26
CA ALA A 77 22.23 -15.82 12.58
C ALA A 77 23.15 -16.83 11.90
N LEU A 78 23.57 -17.90 12.58
CA LEU A 78 24.42 -18.92 11.98
C LEU A 78 23.75 -19.61 10.78
N GLY A 79 22.46 -19.94 10.88
CA GLY A 79 21.70 -20.51 9.76
C GLY A 79 21.63 -19.58 8.56
N TRP A 80 21.38 -18.28 8.80
CA TRP A 80 21.36 -17.28 7.74
C TRP A 80 22.75 -17.01 7.14
N LEU A 81 23.81 -17.05 7.94
CA LEU A 81 25.19 -16.79 7.52
C LEU A 81 25.79 -17.94 6.68
N GLN A 82 25.38 -19.19 6.89
CA GLN A 82 25.90 -20.36 6.16
C GLN A 82 25.41 -20.46 4.71
N ALA A 83 24.24 -19.88 4.40
CA ALA A 83 23.56 -20.11 3.13
C ALA A 83 24.32 -19.73 1.83
N PRO A 84 25.25 -18.76 1.78
CA PRO A 84 25.95 -18.41 0.53
C PRO A 84 27.17 -19.28 0.21
N SER A 85 27.88 -19.80 1.21
CA SER A 85 29.20 -20.42 1.00
C SER A 85 29.14 -21.89 0.58
N GLY A 86 28.04 -22.60 0.88
CA GLY A 86 27.93 -24.05 0.72
C GLY A 86 28.89 -24.86 1.61
N ARG A 87 29.67 -24.19 2.47
CA ARG A 87 30.65 -24.78 3.40
C ARG A 87 30.02 -24.89 4.79
N ALA A 88 30.17 -26.03 5.45
CA ALA A 88 29.44 -26.34 6.69
C ALA A 88 30.13 -25.88 7.99
N THR A 89 31.46 -25.74 8.00
CA THR A 89 32.23 -25.55 9.22
C THR A 89 32.07 -24.14 9.81
N VAL A 90 31.76 -24.06 11.10
CA VAL A 90 31.73 -22.79 11.85
C VAL A 90 32.98 -22.68 12.72
N GLY A 91 33.83 -21.69 12.44
CA GLY A 91 34.98 -21.37 13.29
C GLY A 91 34.59 -20.35 14.36
N VAL A 92 34.99 -20.59 15.61
CA VAL A 92 34.79 -19.66 16.72
C VAL A 92 36.15 -19.23 17.26
N HIS A 93 36.41 -17.93 17.28
CA HIS A 93 37.67 -17.41 17.81
C HIS A 93 37.85 -17.81 19.29
N PRO A 94 39.07 -18.11 19.79
CA PRO A 94 39.29 -18.56 21.16
C PRO A 94 38.78 -17.63 22.27
N SER A 95 38.71 -16.32 22.01
CA SER A 95 38.11 -15.34 22.93
C SER A 95 36.61 -15.54 23.13
N SER A 96 35.91 -16.06 22.11
CA SER A 96 34.48 -16.33 22.09
C SER A 96 34.14 -17.79 22.39
N LYS A 97 35.11 -18.61 22.83
CA LYS A 97 34.93 -20.07 23.06
C LYS A 97 33.74 -20.45 23.96
N ALA A 98 33.33 -19.53 24.85
CA ALA A 98 32.22 -19.76 25.77
C ALA A 98 30.88 -20.01 25.06
N ILE A 99 30.73 -19.57 23.81
CA ILE A 99 29.49 -19.75 23.04
C ILE A 99 29.35 -21.17 22.49
N VAL A 100 30.44 -21.93 22.36
CA VAL A 100 30.43 -23.26 21.72
C VAL A 100 29.48 -24.22 22.45
N GLY A 101 29.35 -24.08 23.77
CA GLY A 101 28.37 -24.85 24.55
C GLY A 101 26.91 -24.63 24.12
N ASN A 102 26.59 -23.45 23.59
CA ASN A 102 25.26 -23.09 23.11
C ASN A 102 25.01 -23.52 21.64
N LEU A 103 26.05 -23.97 20.91
CA LEU A 103 26.01 -24.31 19.49
C LEU A 103 25.89 -25.82 19.22
N SER A 104 25.39 -26.61 20.16
CA SER A 104 25.35 -28.08 20.09
C SER A 104 24.70 -28.69 18.84
N SER A 105 23.92 -27.92 18.07
CA SER A 105 23.30 -28.33 16.80
C SER A 105 24.10 -27.98 15.54
N VAL A 106 25.29 -27.39 15.68
CA VAL A 106 26.13 -26.90 14.58
C VAL A 106 27.56 -27.45 14.74
N ASP A 107 28.17 -27.90 13.63
CA ASP A 107 29.56 -28.37 13.62
C ASP A 107 30.53 -27.17 13.76
N ALA A 108 30.81 -26.82 15.02
CA ALA A 108 31.60 -25.65 15.40
C ALA A 108 32.92 -26.06 16.06
N GLU A 109 34.01 -25.42 15.64
CA GLU A 109 35.34 -25.62 16.20
C GLU A 109 35.97 -24.31 16.70
N VAL A 110 36.79 -24.41 17.75
CA VAL A 110 37.52 -23.25 18.28
C VAL A 110 38.85 -23.12 17.53
N CYS A 111 38.97 -22.10 16.68
CA CYS A 111 40.15 -21.91 15.83
C CYS A 111 40.45 -20.42 15.58
N GLN A 112 41.67 -20.13 15.15
CA GLN A 112 41.98 -18.85 14.50
C GLN A 112 41.31 -18.80 13.13
N PHE A 113 41.18 -17.60 12.55
CA PHE A 113 40.58 -17.44 11.23
C PHE A 113 41.34 -18.24 10.16
N ARG A 114 40.59 -18.91 9.28
CA ARG A 114 41.08 -19.58 8.08
C ARG A 114 40.03 -19.48 6.96
N SER A 115 40.49 -19.40 5.73
CA SER A 115 39.64 -19.06 4.57
C SER A 115 38.71 -20.19 4.09
N ASP A 116 38.89 -21.43 4.57
CA ASP A 116 38.07 -22.60 4.26
C ASP A 116 36.81 -22.72 5.12
N LEU A 117 36.62 -21.87 6.14
CA LEU A 117 35.42 -21.85 6.96
C LEU A 117 34.17 -21.49 6.12
N GLY A 118 32.99 -21.86 6.62
CA GLY A 118 31.71 -21.37 6.11
C GLY A 118 31.24 -20.12 6.86
N VAL A 119 31.37 -20.13 8.19
CA VAL A 119 31.07 -18.99 9.07
C VAL A 119 32.18 -18.82 10.09
N TYR A 120 32.51 -17.57 10.41
CA TYR A 120 33.43 -17.23 11.49
C TYR A 120 32.74 -16.38 12.56
N VAL A 121 32.95 -16.72 13.83
CA VAL A 121 32.41 -15.98 14.98
C VAL A 121 33.56 -15.41 15.79
N ALA A 122 33.59 -14.09 15.96
CA ALA A 122 34.68 -13.40 16.65
C ALA A 122 34.21 -12.18 17.45
N ASP A 123 35.01 -11.77 18.43
CA ASP A 123 34.86 -10.43 19.00
C ASP A 123 35.49 -9.37 18.09
N ALA A 124 35.02 -8.14 18.22
CA ALA A 124 35.41 -7.03 17.37
C ALA A 124 36.86 -6.56 17.60
N TYR A 125 37.54 -6.95 18.68
CA TYR A 125 38.93 -6.57 18.95
C TYR A 125 39.91 -7.53 18.28
N SER A 126 39.54 -8.80 18.16
CA SER A 126 40.42 -9.88 17.68
C SER A 126 40.53 -9.98 16.16
N VAL A 127 39.73 -9.24 15.38
CA VAL A 127 39.70 -9.37 13.91
C VAL A 127 40.77 -8.57 13.18
N GLY A 128 41.40 -7.58 13.83
CA GLY A 128 42.36 -6.66 13.20
C GLY A 128 43.49 -7.35 12.41
N PRO A 129 44.17 -8.36 12.98
CA PRO A 129 45.24 -9.09 12.27
C PRO A 129 44.80 -9.80 10.98
N PHE A 130 43.50 -10.04 10.80
CA PHE A 130 42.92 -10.78 9.68
C PHE A 130 41.97 -9.92 8.84
N ALA A 131 42.01 -8.58 8.98
CA ALA A 131 40.97 -7.72 8.41
C ALA A 131 40.84 -7.87 6.87
N GLU A 132 41.96 -7.85 6.15
CA GLU A 132 41.95 -8.01 4.69
C GLU A 132 41.42 -9.39 4.26
N ASP A 133 41.86 -10.46 4.94
CA ASP A 133 41.43 -11.82 4.64
C ASP A 133 39.94 -12.02 4.96
N LEU A 134 39.44 -11.44 6.05
CA LEU A 134 38.02 -11.49 6.43
C LEU A 134 37.14 -10.71 5.45
N VAL A 135 37.62 -9.58 4.93
CA VAL A 135 36.92 -8.83 3.87
C VAL A 135 36.85 -9.64 2.58
N SER A 136 37.95 -10.31 2.19
CA SER A 136 37.94 -11.21 1.02
C SER A 136 37.00 -12.39 1.24
N PHE A 137 37.04 -12.99 2.43
CA PHE A 137 36.17 -14.08 2.83
C PHE A 137 34.68 -13.72 2.73
N LEU A 138 34.28 -12.55 3.23
CA LEU A 138 32.92 -12.03 3.06
C LEU A 138 32.59 -11.85 1.57
N LYS A 139 33.48 -11.21 0.81
CA LYS A 139 33.25 -10.96 -0.62
C LYS A 139 32.96 -12.25 -1.42
N GLU A 140 33.65 -13.34 -1.08
CA GLU A 140 33.57 -14.65 -1.72
C GLU A 140 32.40 -15.53 -1.25
N GLY A 141 31.61 -15.11 -0.27
CA GLY A 141 30.43 -15.85 0.20
C GLY A 141 30.49 -16.32 1.66
N GLY A 142 31.55 -16.00 2.39
CA GLY A 142 31.70 -16.31 3.82
C GLY A 142 30.67 -15.59 4.70
N GLY A 143 30.38 -16.18 5.86
CA GLY A 143 29.54 -15.59 6.90
C GLY A 143 30.34 -15.09 8.09
N LEU A 144 30.05 -13.88 8.59
CA LEU A 144 30.70 -13.33 9.79
C LEU A 144 29.67 -12.96 10.85
N LEU A 145 29.82 -13.49 12.06
CA LEU A 145 29.12 -13.02 13.26
C LEU A 145 30.14 -12.33 14.17
N ILE A 146 30.00 -11.03 14.35
CA ILE A 146 30.95 -10.22 15.10
C ILE A 146 30.27 -9.43 16.20
N ALA A 147 30.92 -9.33 17.35
CA ALA A 147 30.35 -8.67 18.53
C ALA A 147 31.40 -7.83 19.26
N GLY A 148 31.02 -6.65 19.76
CA GLY A 148 31.88 -5.90 20.68
C GLY A 148 31.45 -4.45 20.88
N GLN A 149 32.24 -3.67 21.62
CA GLN A 149 31.91 -2.31 22.01
C GLN A 149 33.04 -1.31 21.72
N ALA A 150 32.88 -0.50 20.68
CA ALA A 150 33.89 0.46 20.28
C ALA A 150 34.10 1.62 21.28
N TRP A 151 33.10 1.95 22.11
CA TRP A 151 33.24 2.97 23.16
C TRP A 151 34.33 2.64 24.19
N HIS A 152 34.55 1.35 24.49
CA HIS A 152 35.62 0.96 25.40
C HIS A 152 37.00 1.15 24.76
N TRP A 153 37.09 0.84 23.46
CA TRP A 153 38.31 1.05 22.68
C TRP A 153 38.67 2.54 22.58
N SER A 154 37.68 3.40 22.35
CA SER A 154 37.90 4.84 22.19
C SER A 154 38.45 5.54 23.43
N HIS A 155 38.15 5.04 24.64
CA HIS A 155 38.76 5.55 25.88
C HIS A 155 40.26 5.30 25.94
N THR A 156 40.72 4.20 25.34
CA THR A 156 42.14 3.83 25.28
C THR A 156 42.87 4.43 24.07
N HIS A 157 42.14 4.90 23.05
CA HIS A 157 42.67 5.50 21.81
C HIS A 157 41.98 6.85 21.50
N PRO A 158 42.04 7.86 22.38
CA PRO A 158 41.20 9.07 22.30
C PRO A 158 41.54 10.01 21.13
N GLN A 159 42.66 9.79 20.44
CA GLN A 159 43.09 10.58 19.28
C GLN A 159 42.82 9.87 17.95
N GLU A 160 42.33 8.63 18.00
CA GLU A 160 42.07 7.82 16.81
C GLU A 160 40.60 7.86 16.42
N ASN A 161 40.32 7.80 15.11
CA ASN A 161 38.96 7.80 14.63
C ASN A 161 38.38 6.39 14.76
N VAL A 162 37.43 6.21 15.66
CA VAL A 162 36.80 4.91 15.94
C VAL A 162 36.20 4.26 14.69
N GLN A 163 35.59 5.03 13.79
CA GLN A 163 35.00 4.48 12.56
C GLN A 163 36.05 3.92 11.61
N LEU A 164 37.28 4.45 11.62
CA LEU A 164 38.36 4.06 10.70
C LEU A 164 39.34 3.07 11.35
N ASN A 165 39.62 3.24 12.64
CA ASN A 165 40.76 2.61 13.32
C ASN A 165 40.35 1.48 14.27
N PHE A 166 39.08 1.42 14.70
CA PHE A 166 38.64 0.29 15.53
C PHE A 166 38.74 -1.03 14.75
N PRO A 167 39.42 -2.07 15.26
CA PRO A 167 39.64 -3.32 14.51
C PRO A 167 38.37 -3.93 13.93
N GLY A 168 37.27 -3.92 14.68
CA GLY A 168 35.97 -4.41 14.22
C GLY A 168 35.43 -3.64 13.02
N ASN A 169 35.63 -2.32 12.99
CA ASN A 169 35.15 -1.46 11.90
C ASN A 169 35.97 -1.62 10.62
N GLN A 170 37.21 -2.11 10.69
CA GLN A 170 38.00 -2.45 9.51
C GLN A 170 37.38 -3.61 8.71
N VAL A 171 36.57 -4.46 9.36
CA VAL A 171 35.85 -5.56 8.72
C VAL A 171 34.36 -5.24 8.55
N CYS A 172 33.68 -4.73 9.57
CA CYS A 172 32.24 -4.44 9.49
C CYS A 172 31.93 -3.28 8.53
N GLY A 173 32.86 -2.32 8.42
CA GLY A 173 32.67 -1.10 7.66
C GLY A 173 32.44 -1.33 6.17
N VAL A 174 33.01 -2.40 5.59
CA VAL A 174 32.80 -2.72 4.16
C VAL A 174 31.36 -3.15 3.87
N ALA A 175 30.69 -3.75 4.86
CA ALA A 175 29.28 -4.08 4.81
C ALA A 175 28.38 -2.91 5.27
N GLY A 176 28.99 -1.78 5.64
CA GLY A 176 28.33 -0.55 6.03
C GLY A 176 27.66 -0.55 7.40
N ILE A 177 28.22 -1.32 8.34
CA ILE A 177 27.86 -1.30 9.75
C ILE A 177 29.08 -0.87 10.56
N TYR A 178 28.93 0.12 11.42
CA TYR A 178 30.01 0.65 12.25
C TYR A 178 29.63 0.64 13.71
N LEU A 179 30.52 0.14 14.56
CA LEU A 179 30.42 0.28 16.01
C LEU A 179 30.92 1.67 16.39
N THR A 180 30.09 2.43 17.11
CA THR A 180 30.42 3.81 17.51
C THR A 180 30.91 3.90 18.95
N GLU A 181 31.52 5.03 19.28
CA GLU A 181 31.91 5.43 20.63
C GLU A 181 30.73 5.79 21.55
N ARG A 182 29.50 5.78 21.02
CA ARG A 182 28.30 6.11 21.78
C ARG A 182 27.76 4.87 22.50
N TYR A 183 27.33 5.09 23.74
CA TYR A 183 26.65 4.07 24.52
C TYR A 183 25.24 3.83 23.99
N GLY A 184 24.90 2.58 23.70
CA GLY A 184 23.53 2.15 23.51
C GLY A 184 22.84 2.00 24.87
N LYS A 185 21.64 2.56 25.01
CA LYS A 185 20.88 2.44 26.25
C LYS A 185 20.24 1.06 26.41
N HIS A 186 20.28 0.56 27.65
CA HIS A 186 19.56 -0.62 28.09
C HIS A 186 18.05 -0.45 27.98
N GLY A 187 17.35 -1.57 27.83
CA GLY A 187 15.91 -1.60 27.68
C GLY A 187 15.41 -2.94 27.17
N CYS A 188 14.09 -3.13 27.22
CA CYS A 188 13.45 -4.19 26.46
C CYS A 188 13.14 -3.67 25.05
N VAL A 189 13.58 -4.40 24.04
CA VAL A 189 13.32 -4.09 22.64
C VAL A 189 12.35 -5.12 22.10
N PRO A 190 11.07 -4.75 21.87
CA PRO A 190 10.12 -5.63 21.20
C PRO A 190 10.57 -5.87 19.76
N ILE A 191 10.47 -7.11 19.31
CA ILE A 191 10.85 -7.52 17.97
C ILE A 191 9.58 -7.59 17.10
N PRO A 192 9.41 -6.65 16.16
CA PRO A 192 8.28 -6.66 15.25
C PRO A 192 8.40 -7.80 14.23
N SER A 193 7.28 -8.21 13.64
CA SER A 193 7.27 -9.29 12.63
C SER A 193 7.92 -8.88 11.31
N ASN A 194 8.01 -7.57 11.04
CA ASN A 194 8.66 -6.97 9.87
C ASN A 194 9.50 -5.77 10.33
N ILE A 195 10.49 -5.37 9.53
CA ILE A 195 11.28 -4.15 9.78
C ILE A 195 10.32 -2.95 9.87
N PRO A 196 10.26 -2.23 11.01
CA PRO A 196 9.45 -1.02 11.14
C PRO A 196 9.83 0.05 10.13
N PHE A 197 8.86 0.84 9.70
CA PHE A 197 9.07 1.94 8.74
C PHE A 197 10.20 2.90 9.13
N LYS A 198 10.31 3.21 10.43
CA LYS A 198 11.36 4.10 10.95
C LYS A 198 12.77 3.50 10.81
N TRP A 199 12.87 2.18 10.78
CA TRP A 199 14.15 1.47 10.72
C TRP A 199 14.74 1.49 9.31
N SER A 200 13.88 1.46 8.28
CA SER A 200 14.30 1.48 6.87
C SER A 200 15.00 2.77 6.44
N SER A 201 14.76 3.91 7.09
CA SER A 201 15.43 5.18 6.75
C SER A 201 16.79 5.38 7.44
N LEU A 202 17.14 4.56 8.44
CA LEU A 202 18.32 4.78 9.29
C LEU A 202 19.64 4.69 8.50
N ALA A 203 19.73 3.84 7.49
CA ALA A 203 20.93 3.73 6.66
C ALA A 203 21.20 5.03 5.85
N LEU A 204 20.12 5.65 5.36
CA LEU A 204 20.19 6.91 4.62
C LEU A 204 20.57 8.08 5.54
N GLU A 205 19.95 8.15 6.72
CA GLU A 205 20.29 9.14 7.75
C GLU A 205 21.74 8.99 8.23
N GLY A 206 22.21 7.76 8.41
CA GLY A 206 23.59 7.49 8.80
C GLY A 206 24.61 7.86 7.73
N ALA A 207 24.29 7.64 6.45
CA ALA A 207 25.12 8.11 5.33
C ALA A 207 25.20 9.65 5.29
N TYR A 208 24.06 10.34 5.45
CA TYR A 208 24.02 11.80 5.56
C TYR A 208 24.85 12.31 6.74
N SER A 209 24.67 11.70 7.93
CA SER A 209 25.40 12.09 9.14
C SER A 209 26.91 11.90 9.00
N THR A 210 27.34 10.83 8.31
CA THR A 210 28.76 10.58 7.99
C THR A 210 29.33 11.67 7.08
N LEU A 211 28.63 12.00 5.99
CA LEU A 211 29.08 12.98 4.99
C LEU A 211 29.12 14.40 5.56
N MET A 212 28.14 14.75 6.40
CA MET A 212 28.00 16.08 6.98
C MET A 212 28.64 16.23 8.37
N HIS A 213 29.37 15.22 8.84
CA HIS A 213 29.97 15.21 10.17
C HIS A 213 30.88 16.43 10.42
N GLY A 214 30.60 17.18 11.48
CA GLY A 214 31.37 18.36 11.88
C GLY A 214 31.09 19.63 11.05
N ILE A 215 30.23 19.57 10.03
CA ILE A 215 29.91 20.70 9.15
C ILE A 215 28.60 21.34 9.63
N GLN A 216 28.65 22.62 9.99
CA GLN A 216 27.46 23.37 10.43
C GLN A 216 26.90 24.27 9.34
N GLU A 217 27.74 24.74 8.43
CA GLU A 217 27.38 25.66 7.36
C GLU A 217 28.24 25.38 6.12
N LEU A 218 27.61 25.47 4.95
CA LEU A 218 28.28 25.53 3.66
C LEU A 218 27.99 26.89 3.02
N THR A 219 29.04 27.68 2.83
CA THR A 219 28.94 29.05 2.34
C THR A 219 29.30 29.13 0.85
N PHE A 220 28.31 29.38 -0.01
CA PHE A 220 28.50 29.50 -1.46
C PHE A 220 28.69 30.98 -1.83
N LYS A 221 29.93 31.48 -1.73
CA LYS A 221 30.32 32.88 -2.00
C LYS A 221 31.25 32.97 -3.22
N GLY A 222 31.29 34.15 -3.86
CA GLY A 222 32.19 34.43 -4.99
C GLY A 222 31.52 34.33 -6.37
N PRO A 223 32.29 34.31 -7.47
CA PRO A 223 31.76 34.27 -8.84
C PRO A 223 31.34 32.86 -9.31
N SER A 224 31.62 31.82 -8.51
CA SER A 224 31.44 30.41 -8.84
C SER A 224 30.00 29.93 -8.65
N VAL A 225 29.20 30.00 -9.72
CA VAL A 225 27.78 29.61 -9.73
C VAL A 225 27.61 28.11 -9.96
N PRO A 226 26.99 27.36 -9.04
CA PRO A 226 26.83 25.93 -9.22
C PRO A 226 25.67 25.57 -10.16
N SER A 227 25.71 24.36 -10.71
CA SER A 227 24.53 23.71 -11.28
C SER A 227 23.58 23.22 -10.19
N GLU A 228 22.28 23.37 -10.41
CA GLU A 228 21.25 22.61 -9.69
C GLU A 228 21.35 21.12 -10.08
N LEU A 229 21.22 20.25 -9.08
CA LEU A 229 21.23 18.80 -9.25
C LEU A 229 19.80 18.23 -9.23
N LEU A 230 19.50 17.34 -10.18
CA LEU A 230 18.27 16.55 -10.21
C LEU A 230 18.54 15.15 -9.63
N LEU A 231 17.69 14.74 -8.68
CA LEU A 231 17.69 13.38 -8.11
C LEU A 231 16.52 12.56 -8.67
N ASN A 232 16.84 11.56 -9.48
CA ASN A 232 15.87 10.63 -10.07
C ASN A 232 16.09 9.17 -9.61
N GLY A 233 17.26 8.86 -9.04
CA GLY A 233 17.60 7.51 -8.58
C GLY A 233 16.98 7.13 -7.25
N HIS A 234 16.71 5.84 -7.07
CA HIS A 234 16.19 5.28 -5.81
C HIS A 234 17.12 5.56 -4.60
N HIS A 235 18.44 5.52 -4.82
CA HIS A 235 19.45 5.73 -3.78
C HIS A 235 20.02 7.15 -3.72
N ALA A 236 19.55 8.05 -4.59
CA ALA A 236 20.07 9.41 -4.65
C ALA A 236 19.45 10.27 -3.53
N PHE A 237 20.28 10.98 -2.78
CA PHE A 237 19.84 11.85 -1.69
C PHE A 237 20.63 13.16 -1.62
N PRO A 238 19.99 14.25 -1.17
CA PRO A 238 20.64 15.56 -1.11
C PRO A 238 21.54 15.70 0.13
N LEU A 239 22.68 16.38 -0.03
CA LEU A 239 23.56 16.80 1.07
C LEU A 239 23.40 18.28 1.39
N ALA A 240 23.27 19.13 0.36
CA ALA A 240 23.10 20.56 0.50
C ALA A 240 21.92 21.04 -0.36
N VAL A 241 20.93 21.64 0.30
CA VAL A 241 19.72 22.20 -0.33
C VAL A 241 19.60 23.66 0.06
N ASN A 242 19.47 24.55 -0.93
CA ASN A 242 19.37 25.98 -0.66
C ASN A 242 17.95 26.40 -0.25
N ALA A 243 17.76 27.67 0.09
CA ALA A 243 16.47 28.23 0.52
C ALA A 243 15.38 28.24 -0.56
N GLN A 244 15.69 27.88 -1.81
CA GLN A 244 14.74 27.73 -2.91
C GLN A 244 14.40 26.25 -3.18
N ASP A 245 14.77 25.34 -2.27
CA ASP A 245 14.67 23.90 -2.43
C ASP A 245 15.48 23.38 -3.65
N GLN A 246 16.59 24.01 -4.02
CA GLN A 246 17.48 23.49 -5.07
C GLN A 246 18.59 22.65 -4.44
N VAL A 247 18.82 21.45 -4.98
CA VAL A 247 19.92 20.57 -4.55
C VAL A 247 21.20 21.02 -5.21
N ILE A 248 22.26 21.25 -4.43
CA ILE A 248 23.57 21.72 -4.91
C ILE A 248 24.65 20.65 -4.78
N ILE A 249 24.51 19.78 -3.78
CA ILE A 249 25.40 18.65 -3.52
C ILE A 249 24.53 17.44 -3.19
N ALA A 250 24.87 16.29 -3.77
CA ALA A 250 24.12 15.05 -3.58
C ALA A 250 25.06 13.85 -3.51
N ALA A 251 24.56 12.76 -2.95
CA ALA A 251 25.23 11.47 -2.90
C ALA A 251 24.28 10.35 -3.33
N SER A 252 24.85 9.24 -3.78
CA SER A 252 24.09 8.06 -4.21
C SER A 252 24.95 6.81 -4.17
N CYS A 253 24.33 5.67 -4.44
CA CYS A 253 24.97 4.38 -4.62
C CYS A 253 24.59 3.77 -5.97
N TYR A 254 25.49 3.01 -6.57
CA TYR A 254 25.21 2.23 -7.77
C TYR A 254 26.03 0.94 -7.77
N GLY A 255 25.36 -0.20 -7.97
CA GLY A 255 25.96 -1.51 -7.71
C GLY A 255 26.45 -1.59 -6.26
N LEU A 256 27.75 -1.89 -6.08
CA LEU A 256 28.40 -1.89 -4.77
C LEU A 256 29.09 -0.56 -4.42
N GLY A 257 29.22 0.37 -5.37
CA GLY A 257 29.97 1.61 -5.20
C GLY A 257 29.14 2.80 -4.77
N ARG A 258 29.84 3.89 -4.50
CA ARG A 258 29.30 5.12 -3.93
C ARG A 258 29.74 6.32 -4.74
N ILE A 259 28.90 7.34 -4.83
CA ILE A 259 29.21 8.57 -5.56
C ILE A 259 28.76 9.80 -4.79
N VAL A 260 29.58 10.85 -4.82
CA VAL A 260 29.25 12.20 -4.35
C VAL A 260 29.42 13.17 -5.52
N VAL A 261 28.44 14.04 -5.73
CA VAL A 261 28.42 15.01 -6.83
C VAL A 261 28.26 16.42 -6.30
N LEU A 262 29.16 17.32 -6.72
CA LEU A 262 29.13 18.75 -6.38
C LEU A 262 28.79 19.58 -7.62
N GLY A 263 27.91 20.57 -7.47
CA GLY A 263 27.48 21.45 -8.57
C GLY A 263 28.54 22.42 -9.12
N HIS A 264 29.78 22.41 -8.61
CA HIS A 264 30.90 23.17 -9.16
C HIS A 264 32.24 22.59 -8.70
N GLU A 265 33.25 22.57 -9.57
CA GLU A 265 34.62 22.10 -9.33
C GLU A 265 35.35 22.85 -8.20
N VAL A 266 35.06 24.14 -8.01
CA VAL A 266 35.74 24.99 -7.00
C VAL A 266 35.44 24.50 -5.59
N TYR A 267 34.29 23.85 -5.38
CA TYR A 267 33.87 23.35 -4.07
C TYR A 267 34.68 22.16 -3.57
N LEU A 268 35.46 21.51 -4.44
CA LEU A 268 36.47 20.56 -4.01
C LEU A 268 37.59 21.22 -3.19
N GLN A 269 37.81 22.53 -3.36
CA GLN A 269 38.79 23.32 -2.61
C GLN A 269 38.13 24.08 -1.46
N ASP A 270 36.97 24.69 -1.70
CA ASP A 270 36.30 25.55 -0.72
C ASP A 270 35.75 24.77 0.48
N PHE A 271 35.45 23.47 0.32
CA PHE A 271 34.87 22.63 1.38
C PHE A 271 35.76 21.42 1.72
N PRO A 272 36.98 21.63 2.26
CA PRO A 272 37.94 20.56 2.50
C PRO A 272 37.43 19.51 3.50
N ASP A 273 36.65 19.92 4.51
CA ASP A 273 36.06 19.00 5.49
C ASP A 273 35.00 18.09 4.85
N LEU A 274 34.17 18.64 3.95
CA LEU A 274 33.20 17.86 3.17
C LEU A 274 33.91 16.86 2.26
N VAL A 275 34.96 17.29 1.56
CA VAL A 275 35.76 16.41 0.70
C VAL A 275 36.41 15.29 1.51
N LYS A 276 36.96 15.60 2.69
CA LYS A 276 37.53 14.59 3.59
C LYS A 276 36.49 13.56 4.02
N ASN A 277 35.30 14.01 4.47
CA ASN A 277 34.21 13.12 4.84
C ASN A 277 33.73 12.27 3.65
N ALA A 278 33.62 12.88 2.46
CA ALA A 278 33.26 12.20 1.23
C ALA A 278 34.25 11.10 0.87
N LEU A 279 35.56 11.38 0.90
CA LEU A 279 36.59 10.38 0.63
C LEU A 279 36.52 9.19 1.59
N GLY A 280 36.33 9.45 2.90
CA GLY A 280 36.14 8.38 3.89
C GLY A 280 34.90 7.53 3.60
N TRP A 281 33.78 8.16 3.26
CA TRP A 281 32.55 7.45 2.91
C TRP A 281 32.66 6.67 1.58
N LEU A 282 33.41 7.19 0.60
CA LEU A 282 33.61 6.59 -0.72
C LEU A 282 34.57 5.39 -0.70
N GLN A 283 35.55 5.36 0.22
CA GLN A 283 36.54 4.26 0.32
C GLN A 283 35.93 2.94 0.80
N ALA A 284 34.90 3.01 1.65
CA ALA A 284 34.37 1.89 2.43
C ALA A 284 34.01 0.60 1.64
N PRO A 285 33.47 0.62 0.40
CA PRO A 285 33.06 -0.63 -0.26
C PRO A 285 34.20 -1.39 -0.97
N SER A 286 35.27 -0.71 -1.39
CA SER A 286 36.24 -1.28 -2.34
C SER A 286 37.34 -2.13 -1.69
N GLY A 287 37.62 -1.90 -0.39
CA GLY A 287 38.79 -2.46 0.30
C GLY A 287 40.15 -1.94 -0.22
N ARG A 288 40.16 -0.99 -1.16
CA ARG A 288 41.36 -0.43 -1.79
C ARG A 288 41.64 0.96 -1.23
N ALA A 289 42.89 1.19 -0.79
CA ALA A 289 43.25 2.41 -0.07
C ALA A 289 43.59 3.63 -0.97
N LYS A 290 43.95 3.41 -2.24
CA LYS A 290 44.49 4.49 -3.10
C LYS A 290 43.41 5.41 -3.66
N VAL A 291 43.65 6.72 -3.54
CA VAL A 291 42.81 7.77 -4.13
C VAL A 291 43.51 8.36 -5.36
N GLY A 292 42.89 8.23 -6.53
CA GLY A 292 43.36 8.90 -7.74
C GLY A 292 42.69 10.26 -7.90
N VAL A 293 43.46 11.30 -8.18
CA VAL A 293 42.96 12.65 -8.47
C VAL A 293 43.31 13.01 -9.91
N HIS A 294 42.30 13.34 -10.72
CA HIS A 294 42.53 13.75 -12.11
C HIS A 294 43.41 15.02 -12.17
N PRO A 295 44.32 15.18 -13.15
CA PRO A 295 45.23 16.33 -13.23
C PRO A 295 44.57 17.71 -13.22
N SER A 296 43.32 17.82 -13.69
CA SER A 296 42.55 19.08 -13.63
C SER A 296 42.17 19.49 -12.20
N SER A 297 42.05 18.52 -11.29
CA SER A 297 41.70 18.72 -9.89
C SER A 297 42.92 18.67 -8.96
N LYS A 298 44.15 18.68 -9.50
CA LYS A 298 45.41 18.53 -8.73
C LYS A 298 45.57 19.50 -7.54
N ALA A 299 44.90 20.66 -7.59
CA ALA A 299 44.96 21.68 -6.55
C ALA A 299 44.45 21.16 -5.19
N ILE A 300 43.59 20.14 -5.17
CA ILE A 300 43.01 19.59 -3.94
C ILE A 300 43.98 18.69 -3.18
N VAL A 301 45.01 18.15 -3.84
CA VAL A 301 45.94 17.17 -3.23
C VAL A 301 46.65 17.77 -2.01
N GLY A 302 46.91 19.08 -2.01
CA GLY A 302 47.47 19.78 -0.84
C GLY A 302 46.58 19.72 0.40
N ASN A 303 45.26 19.59 0.22
CA ASN A 303 44.28 19.49 1.30
C ASN A 303 44.04 18.04 1.76
N LEU A 304 44.61 17.05 1.07
CA LEU A 304 44.40 15.61 1.30
C LEU A 304 45.55 14.93 2.05
N SER A 305 46.33 15.67 2.85
CA SER A 305 47.55 15.19 3.52
C SER A 305 47.37 13.97 4.44
N SER A 306 46.14 13.59 4.77
CA SER A 306 45.76 12.43 5.59
C SER A 306 45.36 11.19 4.78
N VAL A 307 45.42 11.25 3.44
CA VAL A 307 44.96 10.20 2.53
C VAL A 307 46.06 9.90 1.50
N ASP A 308 46.27 8.61 1.19
CA ASP A 308 47.20 8.18 0.13
C ASP A 308 46.62 8.51 -1.25
N ALA A 309 46.92 9.74 -1.71
CA ALA A 309 46.39 10.31 -2.95
C ALA A 309 47.49 10.53 -4.00
N GLU A 310 47.23 10.12 -5.24
CA GLU A 310 48.11 10.34 -6.39
C GLU A 310 47.40 11.10 -7.52
N VAL A 311 48.13 11.99 -8.21
CA VAL A 311 47.61 12.67 -9.40
C VAL A 311 47.79 11.75 -10.60
N CYS A 312 46.69 11.24 -11.16
CA CYS A 312 46.73 10.28 -12.27
C CYS A 312 45.49 10.35 -13.16
N GLN A 313 45.60 9.78 -14.36
CA GLN A 313 44.42 9.42 -15.16
C GLN A 313 43.70 8.24 -14.52
N PHE A 314 42.43 8.04 -14.89
CA PHE A 314 41.64 6.95 -14.32
C PHE A 314 42.31 5.58 -14.52
N ARG A 315 42.28 4.76 -13.47
CA ARG A 315 42.73 3.37 -13.48
C ARG A 315 41.80 2.51 -12.63
N SER A 316 41.54 1.29 -13.07
CA SER A 316 40.59 0.38 -12.40
C SER A 316 41.11 -0.21 -11.09
N ASP A 317 42.38 -0.02 -10.72
CA ASP A 317 42.99 -0.48 -9.46
C ASP A 317 42.78 0.49 -8.29
N LEU A 318 42.26 1.70 -8.54
CA LEU A 318 42.00 2.70 -7.51
C LEU A 318 40.87 2.25 -6.56
N GLY A 319 40.80 2.87 -5.39
CA GLY A 319 39.66 2.75 -4.46
C GLY A 319 38.66 3.88 -4.63
N VAL A 320 39.17 5.11 -4.77
CA VAL A 320 38.36 6.31 -5.06
C VAL A 320 39.00 7.10 -6.20
N TYR A 321 38.17 7.67 -7.07
CA TYR A 321 38.61 8.59 -8.12
C TYR A 321 37.91 9.94 -8.02
N VAL A 322 38.70 11.01 -7.99
CA VAL A 322 38.23 12.40 -7.93
C VAL A 322 38.49 13.08 -9.26
N ALA A 323 37.45 13.63 -9.88
CA ALA A 323 37.55 14.30 -11.17
C ALA A 323 36.55 15.45 -11.30
N ASP A 324 36.85 16.39 -12.21
CA ASP A 324 35.81 17.29 -12.70
C ASP A 324 34.84 16.55 -13.63
N ALA A 325 33.64 17.09 -13.77
CA ALA A 325 32.57 16.51 -14.54
C ALA A 325 32.81 16.56 -16.06
N TYR A 326 33.81 17.29 -16.57
CA TYR A 326 34.10 17.37 -18.01
C TYR A 326 35.08 16.29 -18.47
N SER A 327 35.99 15.89 -17.59
CA SER A 327 37.13 15.02 -17.89
C SER A 327 36.80 13.51 -17.83
N VAL A 328 35.56 13.15 -17.48
CA VAL A 328 35.15 11.75 -17.30
C VAL A 328 34.69 11.05 -18.59
N ASP A 329 34.37 11.81 -19.64
CA ASP A 329 33.84 11.27 -20.91
C ASP A 329 34.67 10.12 -21.50
N PRO A 330 36.02 10.23 -21.59
CA PRO A 330 36.83 9.18 -22.22
C PRO A 330 36.82 7.84 -21.48
N PHE A 331 36.37 7.83 -20.22
CA PHE A 331 36.37 6.67 -19.33
C PHE A 331 34.97 6.34 -18.81
N ALA A 332 33.89 6.85 -19.43
CA ALA A 332 32.55 6.76 -18.86
C ALA A 332 32.10 5.31 -18.57
N GLU A 333 32.26 4.39 -19.52
CA GLU A 333 31.91 2.97 -19.36
C GLU A 333 32.77 2.28 -18.27
N ASP A 334 34.07 2.59 -18.24
CA ASP A 334 35.00 2.05 -17.26
C ASP A 334 34.69 2.58 -15.84
N LEU A 335 34.31 3.85 -15.72
CA LEU A 335 33.92 4.49 -14.46
C LEU A 335 32.59 3.95 -13.94
N VAL A 336 31.62 3.69 -14.81
CA VAL A 336 30.36 3.02 -14.45
C VAL A 336 30.64 1.59 -13.97
N SER A 337 31.50 0.84 -14.67
CA SER A 337 31.92 -0.50 -14.27
C SER A 337 32.66 -0.50 -12.93
N PHE A 338 33.54 0.48 -12.73
CA PHE A 338 34.27 0.72 -11.50
C PHE A 338 33.33 1.00 -10.33
N LEU A 339 32.35 1.89 -10.51
CA LEU A 339 31.32 2.18 -9.53
C LEU A 339 30.50 0.92 -9.22
N LYS A 340 30.01 0.21 -10.24
CA LYS A 340 29.25 -1.04 -10.08
C LYS A 340 30.01 -2.09 -9.26
N ALA A 341 31.33 -2.16 -9.44
CA ALA A 341 32.23 -3.10 -8.75
C ALA A 341 32.64 -2.69 -7.32
N GLY A 342 32.21 -1.52 -6.82
CA GLY A 342 32.51 -1.06 -5.45
C GLY A 342 33.42 0.15 -5.35
N GLY A 343 33.84 0.73 -6.48
CA GLY A 343 34.65 1.95 -6.51
C GLY A 343 33.91 3.18 -5.99
N GLY A 344 34.66 4.16 -5.48
CA GLY A 344 34.14 5.45 -5.04
C GLY A 344 34.40 6.56 -6.06
N LEU A 345 33.40 7.40 -6.33
CA LEU A 345 33.53 8.55 -7.23
C LEU A 345 33.20 9.87 -6.52
N LEU A 346 34.08 10.86 -6.68
CA LEU A 346 33.82 12.25 -6.29
C LEU A 346 33.90 13.11 -7.55
N ILE A 347 32.73 13.52 -8.05
CA ILE A 347 32.62 14.30 -9.29
C ILE A 347 32.15 15.71 -8.95
N ALA A 348 32.78 16.71 -9.53
CA ALA A 348 32.37 18.08 -9.35
C ALA A 348 32.25 18.78 -10.70
N GLY A 349 31.16 19.51 -10.94
CA GLY A 349 31.17 20.48 -12.00
C GLY A 349 29.86 21.14 -12.33
N GLN A 350 29.84 21.93 -13.40
CA GLN A 350 28.73 22.82 -13.73
C GLN A 350 28.26 22.64 -15.19
N ALA A 351 27.09 22.01 -15.34
CA ALA A 351 26.51 21.69 -16.63
C ALA A 351 25.86 22.90 -17.32
N TRP A 352 25.42 23.92 -16.56
CA TRP A 352 24.90 25.17 -17.12
C TRP A 352 25.96 25.92 -17.95
N HIS A 353 27.23 25.87 -17.53
CA HIS A 353 28.31 26.52 -18.29
C HIS A 353 28.57 25.76 -19.59
N TRP A 354 28.57 24.42 -19.50
CA TRP A 354 28.69 23.55 -20.67
C TRP A 354 27.59 23.81 -21.69
N SER A 355 26.33 23.96 -21.25
CA SER A 355 25.19 24.19 -22.14
C SER A 355 25.28 25.50 -22.93
N HIS A 356 25.92 26.54 -22.38
CA HIS A 356 26.19 27.78 -23.12
C HIS A 356 27.21 27.58 -24.24
N THR A 357 28.20 26.72 -24.01
CA THR A 357 29.23 26.39 -25.01
C THR A 357 28.77 25.35 -26.02
N HIS A 358 27.67 24.64 -25.74
CA HIS A 358 27.08 23.59 -26.59
C HIS A 358 25.58 23.86 -26.84
N PRO A 359 25.22 24.96 -27.53
CA PRO A 359 23.82 25.33 -27.71
C PRO A 359 23.07 24.26 -28.53
N GLY A 360 21.90 23.86 -28.04
CA GLY A 360 21.05 22.84 -28.67
C GLY A 360 21.35 21.40 -28.26
N GLU A 361 22.44 21.16 -27.53
CA GLU A 361 22.74 19.84 -26.97
C GLU A 361 21.87 19.52 -25.75
N LYS A 362 21.58 18.23 -25.54
CA LYS A 362 20.70 17.77 -24.46
C LYS A 362 21.48 17.53 -23.17
N VAL A 363 21.56 18.51 -22.29
CA VAL A 363 22.40 18.50 -21.07
C VAL A 363 22.24 17.23 -20.21
N LEU A 364 21.03 16.84 -19.76
CA LEU A 364 20.91 15.61 -18.94
C LEU A 364 21.41 14.33 -19.66
N LEU A 365 21.45 14.31 -20.99
CA LEU A 365 21.81 13.12 -21.79
C LEU A 365 23.21 13.17 -22.36
N ASN A 366 23.78 14.36 -22.58
CA ASN A 366 25.00 14.54 -23.37
C ASN A 366 26.11 15.24 -22.57
N PHE A 367 25.80 15.82 -21.40
CA PHE A 367 26.84 16.36 -20.54
C PHE A 367 27.77 15.23 -20.07
N PRO A 368 29.10 15.33 -20.24
CA PRO A 368 30.06 14.29 -19.85
C PRO A 368 29.86 13.74 -18.44
N GLY A 369 29.70 14.61 -17.44
CA GLY A 369 29.50 14.19 -16.05
C GLY A 369 28.23 13.38 -15.86
N ASN A 370 27.19 13.69 -16.64
CA ASN A 370 25.93 12.96 -16.57
C ASN A 370 26.04 11.55 -17.15
N GLN A 371 27.00 11.24 -18.04
CA GLN A 371 27.22 9.86 -18.53
C GLN A 371 27.53 8.90 -17.38
N VAL A 372 28.26 9.38 -16.37
CA VAL A 372 28.66 8.60 -15.21
C VAL A 372 27.70 8.80 -14.03
N CYS A 373 27.39 10.04 -13.64
CA CYS A 373 26.52 10.33 -12.50
C CYS A 373 25.07 9.84 -12.71
N GLY A 374 24.61 9.84 -13.96
CA GLY A 374 23.23 9.54 -14.32
C GLY A 374 22.80 8.12 -13.93
N VAL A 375 23.70 7.12 -14.01
CA VAL A 375 23.40 5.72 -13.64
C VAL A 375 23.07 5.59 -12.15
N ALA A 376 23.68 6.43 -11.31
CA ALA A 376 23.38 6.53 -9.88
C ALA A 376 22.19 7.48 -9.60
N GLY A 377 21.59 8.04 -10.64
CA GLY A 377 20.39 8.88 -10.57
C GLY A 377 20.62 10.31 -10.10
N ILE A 378 21.84 10.83 -10.22
CA ILE A 378 22.17 12.24 -9.99
C ILE A 378 22.50 12.88 -11.33
N TYR A 379 21.85 14.00 -11.66
CA TYR A 379 22.10 14.74 -12.89
C TYR A 379 22.45 16.19 -12.59
N LEU A 380 23.50 16.69 -13.21
CA LEU A 380 23.81 18.10 -13.26
C LEU A 380 22.96 18.75 -14.36
N THR A 381 22.21 19.80 -13.98
CA THR A 381 21.27 20.47 -14.89
C THR A 381 21.85 21.78 -15.45
N GLU A 382 21.21 22.26 -16.50
CA GLU A 382 21.44 23.58 -17.12
C GLU A 382 20.98 24.75 -16.23
N HIS A 383 20.31 24.48 -15.11
CA HIS A 383 19.80 25.51 -14.22
C HIS A 383 20.85 25.94 -13.20
N TYR A 384 20.90 27.25 -12.94
CA TYR A 384 21.76 27.83 -11.92
C TYR A 384 21.24 27.49 -10.51
N GLY A 385 22.13 26.99 -9.67
CA GLY A 385 21.93 26.96 -8.23
C GLY A 385 22.16 28.36 -7.65
N LYS A 386 21.18 28.89 -6.92
CA LYS A 386 21.32 30.23 -6.31
C LYS A 386 22.34 30.19 -5.17
N HIS A 387 23.26 31.16 -5.16
CA HIS A 387 24.20 31.39 -4.05
C HIS A 387 23.48 31.68 -2.74
N GLY A 388 24.13 31.30 -1.64
CA GLY A 388 23.65 31.56 -0.30
C GLY A 388 24.46 30.84 0.76
N GLU A 389 24.13 31.11 2.02
CA GLU A 389 24.59 30.35 3.17
C GLU A 389 23.60 29.20 3.39
N ILE A 390 24.10 27.96 3.33
CA ILE A 390 23.30 26.76 3.60
C ILE A 390 23.67 26.26 4.99
N LEU A 391 22.75 26.43 5.93
CA LEU A 391 22.85 25.77 7.23
C LEU A 391 22.67 24.27 7.03
N VAL A 392 23.59 23.48 7.55
CA VAL A 392 23.53 22.02 7.47
C VAL A 392 22.59 21.52 8.56
N PRO A 393 21.40 20.99 8.22
CA PRO A 393 20.49 20.49 9.22
C PRO A 393 21.04 19.21 9.88
N PRO A 394 20.63 18.90 11.13
CA PRO A 394 21.02 17.65 11.80
C PRO A 394 20.39 16.40 11.15
N LYS A 395 19.38 16.57 10.29
CA LYS A 395 18.66 15.51 9.57
C LYS A 395 18.69 15.79 8.07
N LEU A 396 18.56 14.73 7.29
CA LEU A 396 18.57 14.78 5.82
C LEU A 396 17.57 15.82 5.26
N PRO A 397 18.03 16.80 4.44
CA PRO A 397 17.15 17.84 3.87
C PRO A 397 16.38 17.35 2.63
N LEU A 398 15.25 16.68 2.84
CA LEU A 398 14.54 15.95 1.76
C LEU A 398 13.78 16.84 0.75
N ARG A 399 13.36 18.05 1.13
CA ARG A 399 12.50 18.93 0.30
C ARG A 399 13.06 19.30 -1.08
N GLY A 400 14.39 19.31 -1.25
CA GLY A 400 15.03 19.76 -2.50
C GLY A 400 14.67 18.94 -3.76
N SER A 401 14.14 17.73 -3.60
CA SER A 401 13.99 16.77 -4.70
C SER A 401 12.69 16.92 -5.53
N LEU A 402 11.85 17.92 -5.25
CA LEU A 402 10.45 17.95 -5.74
C LEU A 402 10.13 19.02 -6.79
N ARG A 403 10.95 20.07 -6.91
CA ARG A 403 10.65 21.25 -7.75
C ARG A 403 11.09 21.15 -9.21
N PHE A 404 11.79 20.08 -9.60
CA PHE A 404 12.30 19.93 -10.97
C PHE A 404 11.17 19.84 -12.01
N LYS A 405 11.34 20.56 -13.12
CA LYS A 405 10.42 20.54 -14.26
C LYS A 405 10.97 19.67 -15.39
N ASN A 406 10.22 18.64 -15.78
CA ASN A 406 10.59 17.80 -16.93
C ASN A 406 10.25 18.51 -18.25
N GLU A 407 11.06 19.48 -18.63
CA GLU A 407 10.90 20.21 -19.90
C GLU A 407 11.09 19.30 -21.13
N LYS A 408 11.73 18.13 -20.94
CA LYS A 408 12.03 17.16 -22.00
C LYS A 408 10.84 16.31 -22.43
N ALA A 409 9.85 16.12 -21.56
CA ALA A 409 8.66 15.32 -21.87
C ALA A 409 7.99 15.76 -23.17
N ARG A 410 8.09 17.05 -23.52
CA ARG A 410 7.57 17.58 -24.78
C ARG A 410 8.21 16.94 -26.02
N GLU A 411 9.54 16.95 -26.10
CA GLU A 411 10.26 16.44 -27.27
C GLU A 411 10.09 14.93 -27.40
N ASP A 412 10.09 14.22 -26.27
CA ASP A 412 9.85 12.78 -26.25
C ASP A 412 8.44 12.44 -26.74
N LEU A 413 7.42 13.20 -26.31
CA LEU A 413 6.05 13.04 -26.81
C LEU A 413 5.93 13.38 -28.30
N GLU A 414 6.59 14.44 -28.79
CA GLU A 414 6.63 14.78 -30.22
C GLU A 414 7.23 13.63 -31.04
N PHE A 415 8.29 12.98 -30.55
CA PHE A 415 8.89 11.80 -31.19
C PHE A 415 7.95 10.59 -31.16
N LEU A 416 7.44 10.24 -29.98
CA LEU A 416 6.63 9.03 -29.75
C LEU A 416 5.29 9.08 -30.48
N LEU A 417 4.68 10.27 -30.54
CA LEU A 417 3.35 10.49 -31.14
C LEU A 417 3.43 10.89 -32.62
N ASN A 418 4.60 10.86 -33.24
CA ASN A 418 4.74 11.16 -34.65
C ASN A 418 3.85 10.23 -35.49
N GLN A 419 2.94 10.81 -36.27
CA GLN A 419 1.92 10.10 -37.06
C GLN A 419 0.93 9.24 -36.24
N VAL A 420 0.80 9.51 -34.94
CA VAL A 420 -0.21 8.87 -34.08
C VAL A 420 -1.31 9.88 -33.78
N SER A 421 -2.52 9.65 -34.29
CA SER A 421 -3.67 10.55 -34.09
C SER A 421 -4.61 10.08 -32.97
N GLU A 422 -4.65 8.78 -32.71
CA GLU A 422 -5.54 8.17 -31.72
C GLU A 422 -4.97 6.86 -31.17
N PHE A 423 -5.38 6.51 -29.96
CA PHE A 423 -5.15 5.23 -29.33
C PHE A 423 -6.47 4.47 -29.29
N ASP A 424 -6.61 3.46 -30.16
CA ASP A 424 -7.74 2.55 -30.15
C ASP A 424 -7.43 1.34 -29.26
N ILE A 425 -7.97 1.36 -28.04
CA ILE A 425 -7.83 0.27 -27.06
C ILE A 425 -9.16 -0.45 -26.83
N ARG A 426 -10.14 -0.33 -27.75
CA ARG A 426 -11.44 -1.03 -27.67
C ARG A 426 -11.29 -2.54 -27.78
N GLY A 427 -12.22 -3.28 -27.18
CA GLY A 427 -12.31 -4.74 -27.23
C GLY A 427 -12.60 -5.34 -25.86
N ASP A 428 -12.46 -6.65 -25.72
CA ASP A 428 -12.67 -7.39 -24.47
C ASP A 428 -11.50 -7.24 -23.47
N LEU A 429 -10.55 -6.36 -23.76
CA LEU A 429 -9.35 -6.14 -22.97
C LEU A 429 -9.64 -5.14 -21.85
N VAL A 430 -9.21 -5.47 -20.63
CA VAL A 430 -9.34 -4.57 -19.47
C VAL A 430 -7.95 -4.10 -19.05
N PRO A 431 -7.50 -2.91 -19.47
CA PRO A 431 -6.21 -2.35 -19.05
C PRO A 431 -6.21 -1.89 -17.58
N SER A 432 -5.01 -1.92 -16.99
CA SER A 432 -4.73 -1.27 -15.70
C SER A 432 -4.42 0.22 -15.85
N GLU A 433 -4.40 0.98 -14.76
CA GLU A 433 -3.88 2.36 -14.75
C GLU A 433 -2.37 2.40 -14.41
N VAL A 434 -1.63 3.40 -14.87
CA VAL A 434 -0.24 3.68 -14.43
C VAL A 434 -0.18 4.93 -13.58
N LEU A 435 0.44 4.81 -12.41
CA LEU A 435 0.89 5.93 -11.59
C LEU A 435 2.24 6.42 -12.14
N VAL A 436 2.25 7.66 -12.63
CA VAL A 436 3.45 8.36 -13.13
C VAL A 436 3.98 9.25 -12.01
N HIS A 437 5.01 8.80 -11.30
CA HIS A 437 5.48 9.44 -10.08
C HIS A 437 6.97 9.83 -10.08
N GLY A 438 7.76 9.44 -11.07
CA GLY A 438 9.15 9.87 -11.22
C GLY A 438 9.28 11.30 -11.74
N PRO A 439 10.35 12.04 -11.38
CA PRO A 439 10.58 13.38 -11.92
C PRO A 439 10.87 13.38 -13.43
N LEU A 440 11.43 12.30 -13.99
CA LEU A 440 11.64 12.12 -15.43
C LEU A 440 10.61 11.21 -16.11
N ALA A 441 9.53 10.86 -15.41
CA ALA A 441 8.43 10.06 -15.95
C ALA A 441 7.32 10.97 -16.50
N PHE A 442 6.62 10.51 -17.54
CA PHE A 442 5.55 11.28 -18.19
C PHE A 442 4.45 10.36 -18.76
N PRO A 443 3.17 10.78 -18.72
CA PRO A 443 2.09 10.05 -19.37
C PRO A 443 2.17 10.22 -20.89
N ILE A 444 1.87 9.16 -21.63
CA ILE A 444 1.86 9.14 -23.11
C ILE A 444 0.42 9.05 -23.63
N GLY A 445 -0.35 8.11 -23.09
CA GLY A 445 -1.75 7.88 -23.45
C GLY A 445 -2.60 7.84 -22.17
N ALA A 446 -3.64 8.67 -22.12
CA ALA A 446 -4.51 8.79 -20.96
C ALA A 446 -5.98 8.96 -21.36
N THR A 447 -6.88 8.55 -20.47
CA THR A 447 -8.32 8.80 -20.58
C THR A 447 -8.64 10.29 -20.35
N PRO A 448 -9.84 10.79 -20.72
CA PRO A 448 -10.23 12.19 -20.49
C PRO A 448 -10.19 12.64 -19.03
N ASP A 449 -10.37 11.71 -18.07
CA ASP A 449 -10.24 11.96 -16.63
C ASP A 449 -8.79 11.81 -16.11
N GLY A 450 -7.82 11.72 -17.03
CA GLY A 450 -6.39 11.78 -16.76
C GLY A 450 -5.73 10.46 -16.34
N LYS A 451 -6.42 9.31 -16.43
CA LYS A 451 -5.83 8.02 -16.08
C LYS A 451 -4.92 7.52 -17.19
N ALA A 452 -3.63 7.38 -16.90
CA ALA A 452 -2.64 6.95 -17.88
C ALA A 452 -2.72 5.43 -18.13
N PHE A 453 -2.73 5.02 -19.40
CA PHE A 453 -2.65 3.62 -19.84
C PHE A 453 -1.36 3.32 -20.63
N LEU A 454 -0.66 4.36 -21.07
CA LEU A 454 0.71 4.32 -21.60
C LEU A 454 1.52 5.43 -20.91
N ALA A 455 2.75 5.11 -20.49
CA ALA A 455 3.66 6.08 -19.90
C ALA A 455 5.12 5.76 -20.25
N GLY A 456 5.97 6.78 -20.18
CA GLY A 456 7.40 6.66 -20.43
C GLY A 456 8.22 7.32 -19.33
N ALA A 457 9.49 6.94 -19.23
CA ALA A 457 10.45 7.55 -18.30
C ALA A 457 11.89 7.46 -18.82
N HIS A 458 12.73 8.41 -18.39
CA HIS A 458 14.20 8.26 -18.46
C HIS A 458 14.70 7.75 -17.11
N TYR A 459 15.62 6.78 -17.15
CA TYR A 459 16.23 6.20 -15.95
C TYR A 459 17.68 5.84 -16.26
N GLY A 460 18.62 6.44 -15.54
CA GLY A 460 20.03 6.41 -15.93
C GLY A 460 20.24 6.98 -17.33
N GLN A 461 21.05 6.30 -18.12
CA GLN A 461 21.22 6.62 -19.54
C GLN A 461 20.13 6.05 -20.45
N GLY A 462 19.25 5.20 -19.91
CA GLY A 462 18.25 4.46 -20.68
C GLY A 462 16.86 5.06 -20.61
N ARG A 463 15.93 4.30 -21.19
CA ARG A 463 14.56 4.73 -21.46
C ARG A 463 13.59 3.58 -21.24
N VAL A 464 12.39 3.91 -20.79
CA VAL A 464 11.36 2.92 -20.43
C VAL A 464 10.03 3.34 -21.01
N ILE A 465 9.28 2.38 -21.55
CA ILE A 465 7.87 2.51 -21.90
C ILE A 465 7.09 1.39 -21.22
N VAL A 466 6.00 1.76 -20.53
CA VAL A 466 5.06 0.83 -19.94
C VAL A 466 3.73 0.85 -20.69
N ALA A 467 3.23 -0.34 -21.01
CA ALA A 467 1.88 -0.57 -21.52
C ALA A 467 1.06 -1.36 -20.50
N THR A 468 -0.11 -0.82 -20.14
CA THR A 468 -0.97 -1.38 -19.08
C THR A 468 -1.76 -2.62 -19.46
N HIS A 469 -1.46 -3.17 -20.64
CA HIS A 469 -1.89 -4.47 -21.09
C HIS A 469 -0.92 -4.94 -22.20
N GLU A 470 -0.41 -6.16 -22.12
CA GLU A 470 0.51 -6.73 -23.11
C GLU A 470 -0.15 -6.87 -24.49
N ALA A 471 -1.46 -7.14 -24.52
CA ALA A 471 -2.26 -7.21 -25.76
C ALA A 471 -2.15 -5.95 -26.64
N PHE A 472 -1.82 -4.78 -26.08
CA PHE A 472 -1.59 -3.55 -26.85
C PHE A 472 -0.47 -3.71 -27.88
N LEU A 473 0.58 -4.47 -27.54
CA LEU A 473 1.71 -4.73 -28.42
C LEU A 473 1.27 -5.47 -29.70
N PHE A 474 0.22 -6.29 -29.62
CA PHE A 474 -0.31 -7.07 -30.74
C PHE A 474 -1.29 -6.26 -31.59
N SER A 475 -1.70 -5.06 -31.15
CA SER A 475 -2.71 -4.28 -31.81
C SER A 475 -2.17 -3.59 -33.06
N LYS A 476 -2.85 -3.81 -34.20
CA LYS A 476 -2.54 -3.12 -35.45
C LYS A 476 -2.83 -1.62 -35.36
N SER A 477 -3.81 -1.18 -34.58
CA SER A 477 -4.13 0.25 -34.43
C SER A 477 -3.03 1.01 -33.70
N LEU A 478 -2.28 0.33 -32.82
CA LEU A 478 -1.20 0.91 -32.02
C LEU A 478 0.19 0.72 -32.66
N SER A 479 0.26 0.14 -33.86
CA SER A 479 1.54 -0.27 -34.45
C SER A 479 2.50 0.90 -34.65
N THR A 480 2.00 2.03 -35.17
CA THR A 480 2.84 3.22 -35.41
C THR A 480 3.49 3.71 -34.12
N PHE A 481 2.72 3.76 -33.03
CA PHE A 481 3.24 4.14 -31.73
C PHE A 481 4.34 3.18 -31.26
N PHE A 482 4.12 1.87 -31.33
CA PHE A 482 5.12 0.90 -30.86
C PHE A 482 6.39 0.85 -31.73
N LEU A 483 6.29 1.18 -33.02
CA LEU A 483 7.47 1.35 -33.88
C LEU A 483 8.27 2.59 -33.48
N ASN A 484 7.61 3.73 -33.24
CA ASN A 484 8.26 4.92 -32.71
C ASN A 484 8.87 4.64 -31.32
N ALA A 485 8.14 3.92 -30.46
CA ALA A 485 8.60 3.52 -29.13
C ALA A 485 9.92 2.74 -29.21
N LEU A 486 10.04 1.75 -30.09
CA LEU A 486 11.29 0.99 -30.25
C LEU A 486 12.47 1.86 -30.69
N GLN A 487 12.26 2.75 -31.66
CA GLN A 487 13.31 3.66 -32.11
C GLN A 487 13.71 4.65 -30.99
N TRP A 488 12.73 5.12 -30.22
CA TRP A 488 12.98 5.97 -29.06
C TRP A 488 13.78 5.25 -27.98
N LEU A 489 13.45 3.98 -27.70
CA LEU A 489 14.14 3.14 -26.71
C LEU A 489 15.57 2.77 -27.13
N ASP A 490 15.81 2.51 -28.42
CA ASP A 490 17.12 2.16 -28.98
C ASP A 490 18.11 3.34 -29.01
N LYS A 491 17.62 4.58 -29.00
CA LYS A 491 18.46 5.80 -29.08
C LYS A 491 19.37 5.87 -30.31
N GLY A 492 19.08 5.12 -31.38
CA GLY A 492 19.88 5.08 -32.60
C GLY A 492 21.12 4.20 -32.52
N ARG A 493 21.23 3.33 -31.50
CA ARG A 493 22.28 2.30 -31.41
C ARG A 493 22.18 1.26 -32.52
N ASN A 494 21.00 1.07 -33.10
CA ASN A 494 20.71 0.04 -34.10
C ASN A 494 21.06 -1.39 -33.62
N GLY A 495 20.92 -1.64 -32.31
CA GLY A 495 21.26 -2.92 -31.69
C GLY A 495 20.09 -3.90 -31.66
N ALA A 496 20.33 -5.10 -31.10
CA ALA A 496 19.34 -6.16 -31.07
C ALA A 496 18.17 -5.86 -30.12
N VAL A 497 16.94 -6.10 -30.58
CA VAL A 497 15.71 -6.07 -29.78
C VAL A 497 15.41 -7.49 -29.33
N GLY A 498 15.54 -7.76 -28.03
CA GLY A 498 15.20 -9.05 -27.44
C GLY A 498 13.73 -9.08 -27.02
N ILE A 499 12.97 -10.05 -27.52
CA ILE A 499 11.54 -10.22 -27.23
C ILE A 499 11.36 -11.52 -26.45
N VAL A 500 10.78 -11.44 -25.25
CA VAL A 500 10.53 -12.64 -24.43
C VAL A 500 9.67 -13.65 -25.19
N PRO A 501 9.92 -14.97 -25.08
CA PRO A 501 9.20 -16.00 -25.86
C PRO A 501 7.68 -15.90 -25.82
N ARG A 502 7.11 -15.47 -24.68
CA ARG A 502 5.65 -15.27 -24.53
C ARG A 502 5.07 -14.20 -25.47
N LEU A 503 5.90 -13.27 -25.94
CA LEU A 503 5.54 -12.19 -26.86
C LEU A 503 6.03 -12.46 -28.30
N GLN A 504 6.43 -13.69 -28.64
CA GLN A 504 6.99 -14.03 -29.96
C GLN A 504 6.11 -13.58 -31.15
N ASN A 505 4.79 -13.55 -31.00
CA ASN A 505 3.88 -13.15 -32.09
C ASN A 505 3.95 -11.64 -32.40
N VAL A 506 4.50 -10.82 -31.51
CA VAL A 506 4.72 -9.38 -31.73
C VAL A 506 5.92 -9.13 -32.65
N THR A 507 6.85 -10.09 -32.78
CA THR A 507 8.10 -9.96 -33.55
C THR A 507 7.88 -9.47 -34.98
N ASN A 508 6.84 -9.97 -35.65
CA ASN A 508 6.52 -9.57 -37.04
C ASN A 508 6.07 -8.11 -37.17
N LEU A 509 5.49 -7.54 -36.12
CA LEU A 509 5.10 -6.13 -36.08
C LEU A 509 6.32 -5.28 -35.74
N LEU A 510 7.07 -5.65 -34.70
CA LEU A 510 8.22 -4.89 -34.21
C LEU A 510 9.40 -4.90 -35.17
N SER A 511 9.60 -5.95 -35.97
CA SER A 511 10.66 -6.02 -36.98
C SER A 511 10.52 -4.94 -38.06
N LYS A 512 9.34 -4.35 -38.22
CA LYS A 512 9.11 -3.22 -39.14
C LYS A 512 9.73 -1.91 -38.67
N SER A 513 10.27 -1.86 -37.45
CA SER A 513 10.97 -0.68 -36.92
C SER A 513 12.30 -0.40 -37.61
N GLY A 514 12.85 -1.40 -38.32
CA GLY A 514 14.19 -1.38 -38.90
C GLY A 514 15.27 -1.93 -37.97
N LEU A 515 14.93 -2.30 -36.73
CA LEU A 515 15.87 -2.87 -35.75
C LEU A 515 15.92 -4.41 -35.83
N PRO A 516 17.08 -5.04 -35.62
CA PRO A 516 17.21 -6.49 -35.59
C PRO A 516 16.47 -7.07 -34.38
N CYS A 517 15.37 -7.78 -34.61
CA CYS A 517 14.56 -8.39 -33.54
C CYS A 517 14.86 -9.88 -33.40
N GLN A 518 15.03 -10.35 -32.16
CA GLN A 518 15.24 -11.76 -31.83
C GLN A 518 14.36 -12.19 -30.65
N VAL A 519 13.87 -13.43 -30.68
CA VAL A 519 13.15 -14.01 -29.54
C VAL A 519 14.18 -14.61 -28.58
N THR A 520 14.23 -14.09 -27.35
CA THR A 520 15.23 -14.47 -26.35
C THR A 520 14.74 -14.08 -24.96
N ASP A 521 15.21 -14.81 -23.94
CA ASP A 521 15.21 -14.30 -22.57
C ASP A 521 16.19 -13.12 -22.42
N PHE A 522 16.16 -12.46 -21.26
CA PHE A 522 17.00 -11.29 -20.99
C PHE A 522 18.49 -11.57 -21.23
N LYS A 523 19.16 -10.64 -21.91
CA LYS A 523 20.61 -10.59 -22.12
C LYS A 523 21.07 -9.14 -21.98
N ASP A 524 22.30 -8.97 -21.52
CA ASP A 524 22.93 -7.66 -21.29
C ASP A 524 23.39 -6.97 -22.60
N ASP A 525 23.63 -7.74 -23.66
CA ASP A 525 24.07 -7.26 -24.99
C ASP A 525 22.94 -6.68 -25.88
N LEU A 526 21.70 -6.67 -25.39
CA LEU A 526 20.55 -6.13 -26.14
C LEU A 526 20.61 -4.59 -26.21
N SER A 527 19.96 -3.99 -27.20
CA SER A 527 19.69 -2.54 -27.18
C SER A 527 18.33 -2.23 -26.57
N VAL A 528 17.34 -3.08 -26.83
CA VAL A 528 15.99 -2.97 -26.28
C VAL A 528 15.52 -4.34 -25.82
N TYR A 529 14.95 -4.41 -24.62
CA TYR A 529 14.30 -5.61 -24.10
C TYR A 529 12.78 -5.42 -24.02
N VAL A 530 12.03 -6.35 -24.61
CA VAL A 530 10.57 -6.34 -24.67
C VAL A 530 10.02 -7.51 -23.85
N CYS A 531 9.37 -7.21 -22.74
CA CYS A 531 8.93 -8.22 -21.78
C CYS A 531 7.53 -7.99 -21.22
N THR A 532 7.03 -8.98 -20.48
CA THR A 532 5.77 -8.86 -19.72
C THR A 532 6.02 -8.42 -18.29
N SER A 533 5.04 -7.78 -17.64
CA SER A 533 5.13 -7.36 -16.23
C SER A 533 4.78 -8.46 -15.21
N TYR A 534 4.65 -9.72 -15.64
CA TYR A 534 4.20 -10.85 -14.80
C TYR A 534 5.32 -11.63 -14.12
N SER A 535 6.59 -11.36 -14.46
CA SER A 535 7.75 -11.99 -13.81
C SER A 535 8.66 -10.95 -13.17
N GLY A 536 9.29 -11.33 -12.06
CA GLY A 536 10.32 -10.56 -11.38
C GLY A 536 11.73 -11.10 -11.63
N ASP A 537 11.86 -12.09 -12.51
CA ASP A 537 13.16 -12.65 -12.90
C ASP A 537 14.04 -11.56 -13.50
N HIS A 538 15.34 -11.60 -13.20
CA HIS A 538 16.33 -10.64 -13.67
C HIS A 538 16.03 -9.17 -13.31
N CYS A 539 15.21 -8.90 -12.28
CA CYS A 539 14.79 -7.54 -11.94
C CYS A 539 15.96 -6.56 -11.78
N LYS A 540 17.01 -6.95 -11.05
CA LYS A 540 18.19 -6.11 -10.82
C LYS A 540 18.98 -5.90 -12.11
N GLU A 541 19.11 -6.94 -12.91
CA GLU A 541 19.84 -6.92 -14.18
C GLU A 541 19.12 -6.05 -15.21
N ILE A 542 17.78 -6.08 -15.26
CA ILE A 542 16.96 -5.19 -16.09
C ILE A 542 17.08 -3.74 -15.61
N GLN A 543 17.07 -3.49 -14.30
CA GLN A 543 17.27 -2.14 -13.74
C GLN A 543 18.65 -1.59 -14.11
N SER A 544 19.72 -2.38 -13.92
CA SER A 544 21.08 -2.03 -14.34
C SER A 544 21.16 -1.79 -15.84
N PHE A 545 20.59 -2.68 -16.65
CA PHE A 545 20.56 -2.57 -18.10
C PHE A 545 19.97 -1.23 -18.57
N VAL A 546 18.82 -0.84 -18.02
CA VAL A 546 18.21 0.47 -18.34
C VAL A 546 19.08 1.59 -17.80
N ALA A 547 19.55 1.51 -16.55
CA ALA A 547 20.41 2.55 -15.97
C ALA A 547 21.67 2.81 -16.81
N GLU A 548 22.25 1.77 -17.40
CA GLU A 548 23.47 1.81 -18.22
C GLU A 548 23.22 2.21 -19.68
N GLY A 549 21.95 2.37 -20.09
CA GLY A 549 21.60 2.92 -21.41
C GLY A 549 20.55 2.13 -22.18
N GLY A 550 20.23 0.92 -21.75
CA GLY A 550 19.28 0.02 -22.41
C GLY A 550 17.86 0.59 -22.50
N GLY A 551 17.11 0.12 -23.49
CA GLY A 551 15.69 0.42 -23.66
C GLY A 551 14.80 -0.68 -23.10
N LEU A 552 13.79 -0.35 -22.29
CA LEU A 552 12.80 -1.31 -21.78
C LEU A 552 11.40 -1.01 -22.31
N LEU A 553 10.78 -2.01 -22.95
CA LEU A 553 9.35 -2.01 -23.27
C LEU A 553 8.65 -3.10 -22.47
N ILE A 554 7.82 -2.73 -21.51
CA ILE A 554 7.18 -3.68 -20.60
C ILE A 554 5.66 -3.58 -20.66
N GLY A 555 5.00 -4.72 -20.89
CA GLY A 555 3.54 -4.82 -21.05
C GLY A 555 2.86 -5.72 -20.02
N GLY A 556 1.75 -5.27 -19.44
CA GLY A 556 0.85 -6.14 -18.67
C GLY A 556 -0.05 -5.38 -17.70
N HIS A 557 -0.94 -6.10 -17.01
CA HIS A 557 -1.98 -5.54 -16.15
C HIS A 557 -1.93 -6.10 -14.72
N ALA A 558 -2.00 -5.23 -13.72
CA ALA A 558 -1.90 -5.62 -12.31
C ALA A 558 -3.25 -5.97 -11.67
N TRP A 559 -4.39 -5.53 -12.24
CA TRP A 559 -5.71 -5.76 -11.64
C TRP A 559 -6.04 -7.25 -11.46
N TYR A 560 -5.65 -8.10 -12.42
CA TYR A 560 -5.92 -9.54 -12.37
C TYR A 560 -5.10 -10.22 -11.28
N TRP A 561 -3.82 -9.82 -11.16
CA TRP A 561 -2.97 -10.26 -10.06
C TRP A 561 -3.55 -9.84 -8.70
N ALA A 562 -4.00 -8.59 -8.58
CA ALA A 562 -4.57 -8.06 -7.34
C ALA A 562 -5.89 -8.75 -6.95
N TYR A 563 -6.69 -9.17 -7.94
CA TYR A 563 -7.91 -9.96 -7.71
C TYR A 563 -7.61 -11.27 -6.99
N SER A 564 -6.49 -11.92 -7.35
CA SER A 564 -6.07 -13.19 -6.73
C SER A 564 -5.25 -12.99 -5.44
N ASN A 565 -4.73 -11.78 -5.22
CA ASN A 565 -3.82 -11.45 -4.11
C ASN A 565 -4.37 -10.32 -3.24
N THR A 566 -5.62 -10.47 -2.76
CA THR A 566 -6.35 -9.39 -2.07
C THR A 566 -5.71 -8.89 -0.78
N ALA A 567 -4.78 -9.66 -0.19
CA ALA A 567 -4.05 -9.29 1.03
C ALA A 567 -2.74 -8.53 0.74
N ALA A 568 -2.27 -8.49 -0.50
CA ALA A 568 -0.99 -7.90 -0.87
C ALA A 568 -1.16 -6.63 -1.71
N SER A 569 -0.34 -5.61 -1.44
CA SER A 569 -0.32 -4.39 -2.25
C SER A 569 0.31 -4.66 -3.61
N ALA A 570 -0.44 -4.41 -4.69
CA ALA A 570 0.10 -4.51 -6.04
C ALA A 570 1.26 -3.54 -6.28
N LEU A 571 1.34 -2.40 -5.58
CA LEU A 571 2.48 -1.48 -5.78
C LEU A 571 3.80 -2.08 -5.28
N THR A 572 3.77 -2.94 -4.26
CA THR A 572 5.00 -3.45 -3.62
C THR A 572 5.26 -4.93 -3.91
N LYS A 573 4.24 -5.71 -4.27
CA LYS A 573 4.37 -7.18 -4.46
C LYS A 573 4.04 -7.64 -5.89
N TYR A 574 3.53 -6.78 -6.77
CA TYR A 574 3.34 -7.13 -8.18
C TYR A 574 4.71 -7.19 -8.89
N PRO A 575 5.06 -8.28 -9.59
CA PRO A 575 6.41 -8.48 -10.12
C PRO A 575 6.93 -7.33 -11.00
N GLY A 576 6.11 -6.83 -11.93
CA GLY A 576 6.53 -5.72 -12.81
C GLY A 576 6.79 -4.41 -12.07
N ASN A 577 6.16 -4.18 -10.91
CA ASN A 577 6.42 -2.99 -10.10
C ASN A 577 7.75 -3.08 -9.34
N HIS A 578 8.30 -4.27 -9.10
CA HIS A 578 9.66 -4.39 -8.60
C HIS A 578 10.67 -3.75 -9.55
N ILE A 579 10.43 -3.83 -10.86
CA ILE A 579 11.26 -3.20 -11.90
C ILE A 579 10.92 -1.71 -12.03
N LEU A 580 9.64 -1.39 -12.22
CA LEU A 580 9.18 -0.07 -12.65
C LEU A 580 9.21 1.01 -11.55
N ASN A 581 9.06 0.65 -10.28
CA ASN A 581 8.97 1.65 -9.19
C ASN A 581 10.25 2.51 -9.10
N GLN A 582 11.43 1.91 -9.31
CA GLN A 582 12.71 2.64 -9.32
C GLN A 582 12.82 3.62 -10.52
N MET A 583 12.08 3.35 -11.58
CA MET A 583 12.03 4.14 -12.81
C MET A 583 10.93 5.21 -12.77
N GLY A 584 10.22 5.35 -11.64
CA GLY A 584 9.19 6.37 -11.47
C GLY A 584 7.81 6.02 -12.03
N LEU A 585 7.55 4.74 -12.27
CA LEU A 585 6.31 4.22 -12.86
C LEU A 585 5.76 3.07 -12.00
N SER A 586 4.45 2.99 -11.82
CA SER A 586 3.81 1.82 -11.17
C SER A 586 2.51 1.45 -11.87
N ILE A 587 2.32 0.17 -12.17
CA ILE A 587 1.06 -0.37 -12.68
C ILE A 587 0.12 -0.58 -11.49
N LEU A 588 -1.03 0.10 -11.50
CA LEU A 588 -2.03 0.07 -10.45
C LEU A 588 -3.01 -1.10 -10.63
N PRO A 589 -3.64 -1.59 -9.54
CA PRO A 589 -4.65 -2.64 -9.62
C PRO A 589 -6.01 -2.13 -10.13
N ASN A 590 -6.10 -0.83 -10.42
CA ASN A 590 -7.30 -0.16 -10.90
C ASN A 590 -7.48 -0.41 -12.40
N THR A 591 -8.71 -0.77 -12.81
CA THR A 591 -9.07 -0.91 -14.22
C THR A 591 -9.47 0.44 -14.82
N LEU A 592 -9.26 0.61 -16.12
CA LEU A 592 -9.79 1.72 -16.89
C LEU A 592 -10.73 1.25 -18.01
N GLU A 593 -11.59 2.15 -18.45
CA GLU A 593 -12.55 1.88 -19.52
C GLU A 593 -11.79 1.75 -20.85
N ALA A 594 -12.06 0.69 -21.60
CA ALA A 594 -11.53 0.54 -22.94
C ALA A 594 -12.26 1.49 -23.90
N GLY A 595 -11.52 2.24 -24.73
CA GLY A 595 -12.11 3.27 -25.58
C GLY A 595 -11.22 3.68 -26.73
N LEU A 596 -11.72 4.63 -27.52
CA LEU A 596 -10.97 5.31 -28.58
C LEU A 596 -10.58 6.69 -28.06
N TYR A 597 -9.30 6.92 -27.83
CA TYR A 597 -8.78 8.15 -27.24
C TYR A 597 -7.97 8.95 -28.26
N LYS A 598 -8.41 10.18 -28.56
CA LYS A 598 -7.67 11.07 -29.46
C LYS A 598 -6.41 11.56 -28.78
N VAL A 599 -5.32 11.60 -29.53
CA VAL A 599 -4.06 12.22 -29.08
C VAL A 599 -4.27 13.73 -29.01
N GLN A 600 -4.07 14.29 -27.82
CA GLN A 600 -4.12 15.74 -27.63
C GLN A 600 -2.86 16.41 -28.20
N PRO A 601 -2.91 17.69 -28.60
CA PRO A 601 -1.71 18.41 -29.02
C PRO A 601 -0.64 18.36 -27.92
N VAL A 602 0.63 18.14 -28.27
CA VAL A 602 1.71 17.95 -27.29
C VAL A 602 1.84 19.13 -26.33
N LYS A 603 1.62 20.36 -26.81
CA LYS A 603 1.59 21.57 -25.97
C LYS A 603 0.59 21.51 -24.82
N GLU A 604 -0.52 20.80 -24.99
CA GLU A 604 -1.53 20.58 -23.96
C GLU A 604 -1.17 19.37 -23.10
N LEU A 605 -0.60 18.29 -23.68
CA LEU A 605 -0.11 17.12 -22.93
C LEU A 605 0.95 17.47 -21.88
N VAL A 606 1.81 18.45 -22.15
CA VAL A 606 2.87 18.87 -21.20
C VAL A 606 2.29 19.74 -20.06
N LYS A 607 1.11 20.36 -20.26
CA LYS A 607 0.36 21.04 -19.21
C LYS A 607 -0.49 20.08 -18.37
N VAL A 608 -0.62 18.81 -18.79
CA VAL A 608 -1.37 17.79 -18.05
C VAL A 608 -0.73 17.56 -16.69
N TYR A 609 -1.58 17.25 -15.72
CA TYR A 609 -1.25 16.80 -14.39
C TYR A 609 0.05 15.97 -14.30
N GLN A 610 1.08 16.53 -13.66
CA GLN A 610 2.30 15.82 -13.25
C GLN A 610 2.35 15.77 -11.71
N PHE A 611 2.39 14.56 -11.15
CA PHE A 611 2.18 14.30 -9.72
C PHE A 611 2.99 15.22 -8.79
N ARG A 612 4.32 15.27 -8.95
CA ARG A 612 5.22 16.03 -8.05
C ARG A 612 5.11 17.56 -8.21
N GLN A 613 5.01 18.03 -9.45
CA GLN A 613 4.86 19.46 -9.72
C GLN A 613 3.53 19.97 -9.20
N PHE A 614 2.46 19.20 -9.45
CA PHE A 614 1.13 19.56 -8.98
C PHE A 614 1.03 19.49 -7.45
N LEU A 615 1.69 18.52 -6.80
CA LEU A 615 1.83 18.48 -5.35
C LEU A 615 2.49 19.74 -4.79
N THR A 616 3.60 20.17 -5.41
CA THR A 616 4.31 21.37 -4.96
C THR A 616 3.49 22.65 -5.21
N LEU A 617 2.84 22.75 -6.37
CA LEU A 617 1.90 23.85 -6.68
C LEU A 617 0.76 23.91 -5.65
N PHE A 618 0.17 22.77 -5.29
CA PHE A 618 -0.88 22.72 -4.28
C PHE A 618 -0.36 23.16 -2.91
N PHE A 619 0.81 22.68 -2.49
CA PHE A 619 1.44 23.08 -1.25
C PHE A 619 1.73 24.60 -1.19
N ASP A 620 2.32 25.16 -2.26
CA ASP A 620 2.60 26.59 -2.38
C ASP A 620 1.28 27.41 -2.35
N SER A 621 0.22 26.94 -3.00
CA SER A 621 -1.09 27.61 -2.99
C SER A 621 -1.68 27.73 -1.57
N MET A 622 -1.53 26.68 -0.75
CA MET A 622 -2.03 26.63 0.62
C MET A 622 -1.20 27.47 1.59
N THR A 623 0.12 27.55 1.37
CA THR A 623 1.04 28.28 2.26
C THR A 623 1.18 29.76 1.90
N GLN A 624 1.07 30.11 0.62
CA GLN A 624 1.26 31.48 0.10
C GLN A 624 -0.06 32.19 -0.25
N SER A 625 -1.22 31.58 0.06
CA SER A 625 -2.56 32.11 -0.23
C SER A 625 -2.80 32.46 -1.71
N GLN A 626 -2.24 31.67 -2.63
CA GLN A 626 -2.50 31.81 -4.07
C GLN A 626 -3.69 30.92 -4.48
N SER A 627 -4.58 31.39 -5.36
CA SER A 627 -5.73 30.59 -5.80
C SER A 627 -5.40 29.71 -7.03
N LEU A 628 -5.84 28.46 -6.99
CA LEU A 628 -5.81 27.56 -8.14
C LEU A 628 -6.82 28.00 -9.21
N ASN A 629 -6.46 27.82 -10.48
CA ASN A 629 -7.39 27.99 -11.60
C ASN A 629 -8.32 26.77 -11.77
N GLU A 630 -9.33 26.86 -12.64
CA GLU A 630 -10.34 25.80 -12.79
C GLU A 630 -9.77 24.48 -13.34
N ASP A 631 -8.80 24.53 -14.26
CA ASP A 631 -8.14 23.33 -14.78
C ASP A 631 -7.34 22.60 -13.67
N GLN A 632 -6.67 23.38 -12.82
CA GLN A 632 -5.94 22.87 -11.66
C GLN A 632 -6.91 22.26 -10.63
N LYS A 633 -8.03 22.92 -10.33
CA LYS A 633 -9.05 22.35 -9.43
C LYS A 633 -9.60 21.03 -9.94
N GLY A 634 -9.80 20.89 -11.25
CA GLY A 634 -10.20 19.64 -11.89
C GLY A 634 -9.25 18.47 -11.60
N CYS A 635 -7.97 18.74 -11.32
CA CYS A 635 -6.96 17.72 -11.04
C CYS A 635 -6.91 17.26 -9.57
N LEU A 636 -7.53 17.97 -8.63
CA LEU A 636 -7.42 17.69 -7.19
C LEU A 636 -7.91 16.30 -6.80
N GLN A 637 -8.99 15.83 -7.42
CA GLN A 637 -9.51 14.49 -7.16
C GLN A 637 -8.54 13.40 -7.62
N LYS A 638 -7.88 13.59 -8.77
CA LYS A 638 -6.83 12.68 -9.25
C LYS A 638 -5.63 12.72 -8.30
N MET A 639 -5.23 13.90 -7.86
CA MET A 639 -4.17 14.07 -6.88
C MET A 639 -4.43 13.31 -5.58
N GLY A 640 -5.64 13.39 -5.02
CA GLY A 640 -5.98 12.65 -3.79
C GLY A 640 -5.81 11.14 -3.96
N ARG A 641 -6.26 10.60 -5.10
CA ARG A 641 -6.06 9.19 -5.45
C ARG A 641 -4.58 8.84 -5.60
N ASP A 642 -3.83 9.64 -6.34
CA ASP A 642 -2.41 9.38 -6.60
C ASP A 642 -1.58 9.48 -5.31
N CYS A 643 -1.84 10.45 -4.44
CA CYS A 643 -1.24 10.53 -3.10
C CYS A 643 -1.56 9.28 -2.29
N ALA A 644 -2.84 8.89 -2.23
CA ALA A 644 -3.25 7.70 -1.48
C ALA A 644 -2.60 6.42 -2.02
N LYS A 645 -2.42 6.29 -3.33
CA LYS A 645 -1.72 5.15 -3.95
C LYS A 645 -0.22 5.21 -3.70
N TYR A 646 0.41 6.35 -3.94
CA TYR A 646 1.84 6.57 -3.75
C TYR A 646 2.29 6.19 -2.34
N LEU A 647 1.53 6.62 -1.31
CA LEU A 647 1.82 6.30 0.09
C LEU A 647 1.79 4.79 0.39
N THR A 648 1.07 3.97 -0.39
CA THR A 648 1.09 2.49 -0.20
C THR A 648 2.38 1.81 -0.65
N MET A 649 3.32 2.55 -1.28
CA MET A 649 4.66 2.03 -1.59
C MET A 649 5.51 1.83 -0.33
N SER A 650 5.33 2.66 0.70
CA SER A 650 6.08 2.59 1.96
C SER A 650 7.61 2.51 1.80
N ALA A 651 8.17 3.16 0.78
CA ALA A 651 9.59 3.11 0.42
C ALA A 651 10.42 4.12 1.25
N HIS A 652 10.45 3.96 2.57
CA HIS A 652 11.10 4.92 3.50
C HIS A 652 12.63 5.00 3.36
N ASP A 653 13.25 3.98 2.77
CA ASP A 653 14.66 3.92 2.39
C ASP A 653 14.99 4.77 1.14
N CYS A 654 13.97 5.25 0.43
CA CYS A 654 14.10 6.09 -0.76
C CYS A 654 13.88 7.58 -0.43
N ALA A 655 14.89 8.42 -0.61
CA ALA A 655 14.80 9.86 -0.38
C ALA A 655 13.69 10.51 -1.22
N SER A 656 13.48 10.02 -2.45
CA SER A 656 12.44 10.52 -3.34
C SER A 656 11.03 10.25 -2.82
N TYR A 657 10.82 9.16 -2.09
CA TYR A 657 9.56 8.86 -1.40
C TYR A 657 9.42 9.65 -0.11
N SER A 658 10.47 9.68 0.71
CA SER A 658 10.47 10.39 1.97
C SER A 658 10.26 11.91 1.79
N SER A 659 10.75 12.51 0.70
CA SER A 659 10.46 13.91 0.36
C SER A 659 8.97 14.18 0.07
N VAL A 660 8.31 13.30 -0.70
CA VAL A 660 6.86 13.42 -0.94
C VAL A 660 6.08 13.27 0.36
N LEU A 661 6.46 12.28 1.19
CA LEU A 661 5.84 12.07 2.50
C LEU A 661 6.01 13.30 3.41
N GLU A 662 7.19 13.93 3.42
CA GLU A 662 7.44 15.16 4.18
C GLU A 662 6.53 16.31 3.73
N ILE A 663 6.44 16.59 2.42
CA ILE A 663 5.53 17.64 1.91
C ILE A 663 4.07 17.33 2.28
N LEU A 664 3.63 16.08 2.12
CA LEU A 664 2.26 15.69 2.49
C LEU A 664 2.03 15.83 4.00
N THR A 665 3.05 15.52 4.82
CA THR A 665 3.00 15.70 6.27
C THR A 665 2.89 17.17 6.64
N ASP A 666 3.66 18.04 5.99
CA ASP A 666 3.59 19.48 6.21
C ASP A 666 2.29 20.07 5.70
N LEU A 667 1.75 19.55 4.60
CA LEU A 667 0.41 19.89 4.11
C LEU A 667 -0.66 19.55 5.14
N VAL A 668 -0.56 18.42 5.84
CA VAL A 668 -1.49 18.07 6.93
C VAL A 668 -1.35 19.05 8.10
N LYS A 669 -0.11 19.38 8.50
CA LYS A 669 0.15 20.29 9.61
C LYS A 669 -0.29 21.73 9.34
N THR A 670 -0.13 22.20 8.10
CA THR A 670 -0.40 23.60 7.71
C THR A 670 -1.78 23.80 7.08
N GLY A 671 -2.30 22.78 6.38
CA GLY A 671 -3.46 22.87 5.50
C GLY A 671 -4.82 22.93 6.19
N LYS A 672 -4.89 22.95 7.53
CA LYS A 672 -6.13 22.98 8.32
C LYS A 672 -7.13 21.90 7.89
N VAL A 673 -6.80 20.63 8.16
CA VAL A 673 -7.67 19.48 7.83
C VAL A 673 -9.12 19.73 8.31
N PRO A 674 -10.12 19.55 7.42
CA PRO A 674 -11.50 19.86 7.75
C PRO A 674 -12.03 18.98 8.88
N GLN A 675 -12.71 19.58 9.85
CA GLN A 675 -13.39 18.88 10.94
C GLN A 675 -14.76 18.37 10.46
N VAL A 676 -14.72 17.36 9.59
CA VAL A 676 -15.91 16.85 8.89
C VAL A 676 -16.90 16.19 9.87
N CYS A 677 -18.16 16.61 9.83
CA CYS A 677 -19.24 15.99 10.59
C CYS A 677 -20.61 16.27 9.93
N GLY A 678 -21.69 15.73 10.52
CA GLY A 678 -23.05 15.91 9.98
C GLY A 678 -23.48 17.37 9.82
N SER A 679 -23.05 18.27 10.72
CA SER A 679 -23.32 19.71 10.68
C SER A 679 -22.25 20.51 9.94
N CYS A 680 -21.06 19.95 9.73
CA CYS A 680 -19.95 20.56 8.98
C CYS A 680 -19.52 19.65 7.81
N PRO A 681 -20.35 19.54 6.74
CA PRO A 681 -20.02 18.70 5.60
C PRO A 681 -18.98 19.35 4.68
N VAL A 682 -18.05 18.52 4.19
CA VAL A 682 -17.04 18.86 3.19
C VAL A 682 -17.65 18.81 1.79
N ARG A 683 -17.49 19.90 1.04
CA ARG A 683 -17.95 20.05 -0.35
C ARG A 683 -16.85 20.47 -1.32
N SER A 684 -15.83 21.18 -0.82
CA SER A 684 -14.73 21.63 -1.66
C SER A 684 -13.83 20.45 -2.02
N THR A 685 -13.25 20.50 -3.21
CA THR A 685 -12.28 19.51 -3.68
C THR A 685 -10.98 19.55 -2.88
N GLU A 686 -10.61 20.73 -2.39
CA GLU A 686 -9.42 21.02 -1.59
C GLU A 686 -9.53 20.37 -0.19
N ASP A 687 -10.63 20.61 0.52
CA ASP A 687 -10.87 20.01 1.85
C ASP A 687 -10.94 18.49 1.75
N ARG A 688 -11.55 17.96 0.68
CA ARG A 688 -11.60 16.52 0.42
C ARG A 688 -10.21 15.93 0.18
N LEU A 689 -9.38 16.61 -0.61
CA LEU A 689 -8.00 16.21 -0.83
C LEU A 689 -7.22 16.18 0.48
N LEU A 690 -7.34 17.23 1.31
CA LEU A 690 -6.68 17.29 2.62
C LEU A 690 -7.11 16.16 3.55
N LEU A 691 -8.40 15.81 3.55
CA LEU A 691 -8.93 14.70 4.36
C LEU A 691 -8.39 13.34 3.89
N GLU A 692 -8.29 13.12 2.58
CA GLU A 692 -7.70 11.89 2.01
C GLU A 692 -6.19 11.81 2.28
N VAL A 693 -5.45 12.91 2.10
CA VAL A 693 -4.03 12.99 2.40
C VAL A 693 -3.77 12.76 3.88
N ALA A 694 -4.51 13.41 4.78
CA ALA A 694 -4.38 13.22 6.23
C ALA A 694 -4.58 11.74 6.63
N SER A 695 -5.60 11.10 6.08
CA SER A 695 -5.86 9.68 6.31
C SER A 695 -4.72 8.79 5.80
N GLY A 696 -4.18 9.08 4.62
CA GLY A 696 -3.07 8.33 4.03
C GLY A 696 -1.77 8.50 4.80
N VAL A 697 -1.39 9.74 5.12
CA VAL A 697 -0.14 10.06 5.81
C VAL A 697 -0.12 9.43 7.20
N CYS A 698 -1.21 9.46 7.96
CA CYS A 698 -1.27 8.81 9.27
C CYS A 698 -0.97 7.32 9.24
N LYS A 699 -1.20 6.62 8.12
CA LYS A 699 -0.94 5.18 8.01
C LYS A 699 0.54 4.84 7.82
N VAL A 700 1.33 5.80 7.33
CA VAL A 700 2.73 5.56 6.93
C VAL A 700 3.72 6.51 7.61
N CYS A 701 3.25 7.53 8.31
CA CYS A 701 4.09 8.42 9.10
C CYS A 701 4.79 7.62 10.22
N PRO A 702 6.10 7.83 10.47
CA PRO A 702 6.80 7.19 11.59
C PRO A 702 6.22 7.54 12.96
N ASP A 703 5.62 8.72 13.11
CA ASP A 703 4.95 9.17 14.33
C ASP A 703 3.55 9.75 14.01
N PRO A 704 2.53 8.90 13.83
CA PRO A 704 1.16 9.33 13.57
C PRO A 704 0.56 10.13 14.74
N GLY A 705 1.02 9.87 15.97
CA GLY A 705 0.55 10.55 17.18
C GLY A 705 0.83 12.05 17.14
N SER A 706 1.98 12.46 16.60
CA SER A 706 2.32 13.87 16.39
C SER A 706 1.40 14.61 15.41
N LEU A 707 0.75 13.89 14.50
CA LEU A 707 -0.15 14.46 13.48
C LEU A 707 -1.59 14.58 13.96
N LEU A 708 -1.97 13.78 14.95
CA LEU A 708 -3.34 13.67 15.42
C LEU A 708 -3.97 15.03 15.81
N PRO A 709 -3.27 15.95 16.53
CA PRO A 709 -3.83 17.26 16.88
C PRO A 709 -4.13 18.18 15.67
N TYR A 710 -3.48 17.94 14.53
CA TYR A 710 -3.69 18.70 13.29
C TYR A 710 -4.88 18.17 12.48
N ILE A 711 -5.24 16.91 12.69
CA ILE A 711 -6.31 16.22 11.98
C ILE A 711 -7.61 16.28 12.77
N ILE A 712 -7.54 16.07 14.09
CA ILE A 712 -8.68 16.03 15.00
C ILE A 712 -8.40 17.03 16.12
N LYS A 713 -9.10 18.17 16.11
CA LYS A 713 -8.86 19.25 17.08
C LYS A 713 -9.39 18.93 18.48
N ASP A 714 -10.52 18.22 18.54
CA ASP A 714 -11.23 17.91 19.78
C ASP A 714 -11.19 16.40 20.06
N LEU A 715 -10.04 15.92 20.53
CA LEU A 715 -9.87 14.51 20.91
C LEU A 715 -10.54 14.24 22.26
N PRO A 716 -11.56 13.38 22.33
CA PRO A 716 -12.21 13.08 23.59
C PRO A 716 -11.28 12.25 24.49
N ALA A 717 -11.00 12.76 25.69
CA ALA A 717 -10.27 12.03 26.72
C ALA A 717 -11.20 11.01 27.42
N LEU A 718 -11.41 9.86 26.78
CA LEU A 718 -12.24 8.79 27.32
C LEU A 718 -11.43 7.90 28.29
N PRO A 719 -12.01 7.48 29.43
CA PRO A 719 -11.30 6.60 30.36
C PRO A 719 -11.10 5.22 29.75
N THR A 720 -9.87 4.71 29.87
CA THR A 720 -9.47 3.41 29.32
C THR A 720 -9.44 2.33 30.37
N VAL A 721 -9.72 1.10 29.95
CA VAL A 721 -9.44 -0.14 30.67
C VAL A 721 -8.20 -0.80 30.10
N SER A 722 -7.48 -1.54 30.94
CA SER A 722 -6.28 -2.28 30.54
C SER A 722 -6.48 -3.79 30.71
N ASN A 723 -5.80 -4.59 29.90
CA ASN A 723 -5.84 -6.06 29.95
C ASN A 723 -7.27 -6.64 29.95
N ALA A 724 -8.14 -6.12 29.07
CA ALA A 724 -9.50 -6.61 28.96
C ALA A 724 -9.51 -8.01 28.35
N LYS A 725 -9.93 -9.01 29.13
CA LYS A 725 -10.06 -10.41 28.71
C LYS A 725 -11.42 -10.66 28.07
N LEU A 726 -11.41 -11.27 26.89
CA LEU A 726 -12.58 -11.61 26.10
C LEU A 726 -12.60 -13.12 25.89
N CYS A 727 -13.65 -13.80 26.34
CA CYS A 727 -13.89 -15.20 26.04
C CYS A 727 -14.73 -15.29 24.77
N ILE A 728 -14.22 -15.99 23.75
CA ILE A 728 -14.85 -16.04 22.43
C ILE A 728 -15.20 -17.46 22.03
N SER A 729 -16.37 -17.59 21.42
CA SER A 729 -16.84 -18.84 20.81
C SER A 729 -17.46 -18.50 19.46
N ALA A 730 -17.08 -19.24 18.43
CA ALA A 730 -17.53 -19.04 17.06
C ALA A 730 -17.73 -20.38 16.38
N SER A 731 -18.84 -20.53 15.66
CA SER A 731 -19.13 -21.71 14.86
C SER A 731 -19.78 -21.26 13.56
N THR A 732 -18.96 -20.88 12.59
CA THR A 732 -19.42 -20.24 11.36
C THR A 732 -19.75 -21.28 10.28
N ALA A 733 -20.81 -21.01 9.51
CA ALA A 733 -21.16 -21.79 8.32
C ALA A 733 -20.32 -21.32 7.11
N ASP A 734 -20.90 -21.26 5.91
CA ASP A 734 -20.19 -20.87 4.68
C ASP A 734 -19.86 -19.36 4.57
N ALA A 735 -20.23 -18.55 5.55
CA ALA A 735 -20.00 -17.10 5.58
C ALA A 735 -19.20 -16.67 6.81
N LYS A 736 -18.46 -15.56 6.67
CA LYS A 736 -17.78 -14.89 7.78
C LYS A 736 -18.81 -14.29 8.76
N GLU A 737 -18.44 -14.22 10.04
CA GLU A 737 -19.25 -13.65 11.12
C GLU A 737 -18.46 -12.58 11.88
N TRP A 738 -19.16 -11.56 12.37
CA TRP A 738 -18.56 -10.52 13.23
C TRP A 738 -18.98 -10.80 14.67
N ILE A 739 -18.01 -10.81 15.58
CA ILE A 739 -18.20 -11.00 17.01
C ILE A 739 -17.93 -9.65 17.69
N SER A 740 -18.95 -9.16 18.39
CA SER A 740 -18.92 -7.89 19.14
C SER A 740 -18.13 -8.08 20.44
N THR A 741 -17.34 -7.09 20.81
CA THR A 741 -16.46 -7.17 22.00
C THR A 741 -16.90 -6.27 23.16
N GLY A 742 -17.79 -5.31 22.90
CA GLY A 742 -18.13 -4.25 23.86
C GLY A 742 -16.97 -3.28 24.15
N LEU A 743 -15.94 -3.28 23.30
CA LEU A 743 -14.78 -2.40 23.42
C LEU A 743 -14.69 -1.43 22.24
N TYR A 744 -14.05 -0.29 22.49
CA TYR A 744 -13.88 0.82 21.56
C TYR A 744 -12.45 1.36 21.61
N LEU A 745 -11.92 1.80 20.48
CA LEU A 745 -10.69 2.60 20.41
C LEU A 745 -11.03 4.06 20.14
N SER A 746 -10.46 4.96 20.95
CA SER A 746 -10.52 6.40 20.67
C SER A 746 -9.81 6.75 19.36
N PRO A 747 -10.15 7.88 18.73
CA PRO A 747 -9.46 8.31 17.51
C PRO A 747 -7.94 8.38 17.71
N GLY A 748 -7.18 7.75 16.81
CA GLY A 748 -5.72 7.67 16.85
C GLY A 748 -5.14 6.75 17.93
N MET A 749 -5.97 6.11 18.76
CA MET A 749 -5.51 5.17 19.79
C MET A 749 -5.16 3.82 19.18
N GLY A 750 -3.94 3.34 19.45
CA GLY A 750 -3.53 1.97 19.21
C GLY A 750 -3.58 1.10 20.46
N THR A 751 -3.70 -0.21 20.27
CA THR A 751 -3.55 -1.24 21.31
C THR A 751 -2.95 -2.50 20.73
N ASP A 752 -2.24 -3.24 21.57
CA ASP A 752 -1.89 -4.63 21.30
C ASP A 752 -3.05 -5.54 21.71
N MET A 753 -3.25 -6.58 20.92
CA MET A 753 -4.21 -7.65 21.18
C MET A 753 -3.51 -8.99 21.14
N GLU A 754 -3.68 -9.79 22.20
CA GLU A 754 -3.10 -11.12 22.34
C GLU A 754 -4.11 -12.18 21.91
N PHE A 755 -3.67 -13.10 21.04
CA PHE A 755 -4.48 -14.15 20.45
C PHE A 755 -3.92 -15.55 20.75
N PRO A 756 -4.79 -16.53 20.99
CA PRO A 756 -4.39 -17.92 21.18
C PRO A 756 -4.03 -18.58 19.83
N ALA A 757 -3.15 -19.59 19.88
CA ALA A 757 -2.66 -20.31 18.70
C ALA A 757 -3.77 -20.95 17.85
N GLN A 758 -4.95 -21.16 18.44
CA GLN A 758 -6.14 -21.68 17.78
C GLN A 758 -6.71 -20.71 16.74
N ILE A 759 -6.33 -19.43 16.78
CA ILE A 759 -6.85 -18.35 15.93
C ILE A 759 -5.77 -17.81 14.99
N VAL A 760 -4.53 -17.73 15.47
CA VAL A 760 -3.37 -17.20 14.74
C VAL A 760 -3.15 -17.92 13.42
N GLY A 761 -3.05 -17.16 12.32
CA GLY A 761 -2.79 -17.67 10.97
C GLY A 761 -3.97 -18.42 10.33
N LYS A 762 -5.16 -18.39 10.93
CA LYS A 762 -6.34 -19.13 10.43
C LYS A 762 -7.36 -18.26 9.69
N GLY A 763 -6.94 -17.10 9.20
CA GLY A 763 -7.79 -16.18 8.43
C GLY A 763 -8.72 -15.29 9.26
N TRP A 764 -8.56 -15.27 10.59
CA TRP A 764 -9.23 -14.32 11.47
C TRP A 764 -8.73 -12.90 11.26
N LYS A 765 -9.60 -11.91 11.52
CA LYS A 765 -9.23 -10.50 11.46
C LYS A 765 -9.79 -9.74 12.66
N VAL A 766 -9.12 -8.67 13.05
CA VAL A 766 -9.68 -7.63 13.91
C VAL A 766 -10.20 -6.52 13.01
N GLN A 767 -11.42 -6.03 13.26
CA GLN A 767 -11.96 -4.86 12.60
C GLN A 767 -12.23 -3.76 13.61
N ILE A 768 -11.81 -2.53 13.29
CA ILE A 768 -12.07 -1.33 14.10
C ILE A 768 -13.01 -0.42 13.33
N GLY A 769 -14.23 -0.22 13.84
CA GLY A 769 -15.31 0.52 13.18
C GLY A 769 -16.44 -0.41 12.73
N CYS A 770 -17.69 0.05 12.87
CA CYS A 770 -18.88 -0.73 12.54
C CYS A 770 -19.35 -0.54 11.08
N GLN A 771 -18.87 0.50 10.42
CA GLN A 771 -19.26 0.88 9.07
C GLN A 771 -18.64 -0.03 8.00
N SER A 772 -19.35 -0.23 6.89
CA SER A 772 -18.84 -0.87 5.66
C SER A 772 -18.68 0.08 4.47
N ASP A 773 -19.29 1.25 4.53
CA ASP A 773 -19.47 2.11 3.38
C ASP A 773 -18.25 2.95 3.02
N ASN A 774 -17.87 2.87 1.74
CA ASN A 774 -16.83 3.69 1.13
C ASN A 774 -17.45 4.89 0.41
N LEU A 775 -17.31 6.08 1.01
CA LEU A 775 -17.89 7.32 0.49
C LEU A 775 -16.96 8.06 -0.49
N LYS A 776 -15.88 7.44 -0.98
CA LYS A 776 -14.93 8.08 -1.92
C LYS A 776 -15.56 8.56 -3.23
N ARG A 777 -16.78 8.14 -3.57
CA ARG A 777 -17.55 8.60 -4.75
C ARG A 777 -18.66 9.61 -4.42
N ALA A 778 -18.91 9.91 -3.15
CA ALA A 778 -19.93 10.88 -2.78
C ALA A 778 -19.49 12.30 -3.12
N ASP A 779 -20.40 13.17 -3.56
CA ASP A 779 -20.08 14.59 -3.86
C ASP A 779 -19.88 15.43 -2.60
N VAL A 780 -20.57 15.06 -1.52
CA VAL A 780 -20.52 15.74 -0.22
C VAL A 780 -20.15 14.71 0.84
N LEU A 781 -19.23 15.05 1.73
CA LEU A 781 -18.79 14.19 2.84
C LEU A 781 -19.26 14.77 4.17
N LYS A 782 -20.01 13.99 4.95
CA LYS A 782 -20.46 14.29 6.32
C LYS A 782 -19.65 13.54 7.38
N ARG A 783 -18.73 12.68 6.95
CA ARG A 783 -17.67 12.04 7.74
C ARG A 783 -16.50 11.71 6.82
N ALA A 784 -15.40 11.23 7.37
CA ALA A 784 -14.30 10.71 6.56
C ALA A 784 -14.77 9.58 5.62
N PRO A 785 -14.22 9.47 4.39
CA PRO A 785 -14.76 8.56 3.38
C PRO A 785 -14.75 7.09 3.77
N VAL A 786 -13.69 6.66 4.46
CA VAL A 786 -13.48 5.31 4.98
C VAL A 786 -13.05 5.45 6.43
N VAL A 787 -13.81 4.84 7.34
CA VAL A 787 -13.63 4.95 8.79
C VAL A 787 -13.45 3.59 9.47
N CYS A 788 -13.29 2.52 8.69
CA CYS A 788 -13.05 1.19 9.19
C CYS A 788 -11.67 0.68 8.76
N GLU A 789 -10.99 -0.01 9.66
CA GLU A 789 -9.70 -0.65 9.42
C GLU A 789 -9.78 -2.13 9.80
N CYS A 790 -9.08 -2.99 9.07
CA CYS A 790 -9.04 -4.43 9.30
C CYS A 790 -7.59 -4.91 9.39
N PHE A 791 -7.29 -5.71 10.41
CA PHE A 791 -5.96 -6.26 10.69
C PHE A 791 -6.03 -7.78 10.68
N PRO A 792 -5.20 -8.49 9.90
CA PRO A 792 -5.15 -9.94 9.95
C PRO A 792 -4.53 -10.43 11.26
N VAL A 793 -5.03 -11.55 11.79
CA VAL A 793 -4.49 -12.20 12.99
C VAL A 793 -3.49 -13.26 12.59
N ASP A 794 -2.32 -12.83 12.11
CA ASP A 794 -1.25 -13.71 11.65
C ASP A 794 -0.16 -13.95 12.71
N ASN A 795 -0.20 -13.20 13.81
CA ASN A 795 0.70 -13.32 14.95
C ASN A 795 -0.08 -13.42 16.27
N ASN A 796 0.58 -13.92 17.32
CA ASN A 796 0.03 -14.00 18.67
C ASN A 796 -0.23 -12.62 19.29
N ILE A 797 0.55 -11.61 18.92
CA ILE A 797 0.31 -10.21 19.30
C ILE A 797 0.08 -9.41 18.02
N VAL A 798 -1.06 -8.74 17.95
CA VAL A 798 -1.42 -7.88 16.81
C VAL A 798 -1.65 -6.47 17.31
N GLN A 799 -0.86 -5.53 16.79
CA GLN A 799 -1.09 -4.11 17.02
C GLN A 799 -2.21 -3.61 16.12
N VAL A 800 -3.26 -3.05 16.70
CA VAL A 800 -4.44 -2.53 15.99
C VAL A 800 -4.71 -1.08 16.37
N TRP A 801 -5.21 -0.30 15.42
CA TRP A 801 -5.53 1.11 15.62
C TRP A 801 -6.50 1.62 14.54
N ASN A 802 -7.06 2.81 14.74
CA ASN A 802 -7.83 3.50 13.71
C ASN A 802 -7.76 5.01 13.95
N LEU A 803 -7.42 5.79 12.90
CA LEU A 803 -7.36 7.26 12.98
C LEU A 803 -8.67 7.87 13.50
N TRP A 804 -9.81 7.33 13.08
CA TRP A 804 -11.14 7.84 13.40
C TRP A 804 -11.75 7.18 14.66
N GLY A 805 -11.08 6.16 15.21
CA GLY A 805 -11.59 5.34 16.29
C GLY A 805 -12.69 4.37 15.81
N GLY A 806 -13.24 3.58 16.72
CA GLY A 806 -14.30 2.64 16.39
C GLY A 806 -14.47 1.51 17.39
N LEU A 807 -15.62 0.83 17.32
CA LEU A 807 -15.87 -0.42 18.04
C LEU A 807 -14.90 -1.50 17.54
N ILE A 808 -14.44 -2.35 18.46
CA ILE A 808 -13.54 -3.48 18.15
C ILE A 808 -14.40 -4.72 17.87
N TYR A 809 -14.14 -5.36 16.75
CA TYR A 809 -14.77 -6.60 16.32
C TYR A 809 -13.74 -7.66 16.02
N LEU A 810 -14.10 -8.92 16.27
CA LEU A 810 -13.41 -10.07 15.70
C LEU A 810 -14.20 -10.58 14.49
N VAL A 811 -13.52 -10.80 13.38
CA VAL A 811 -14.11 -11.34 12.16
C VAL A 811 -13.69 -12.80 12.03
N ALA A 812 -14.62 -13.68 12.39
CA ALA A 812 -14.47 -15.11 12.27
C ALA A 812 -14.58 -15.52 10.79
N PRO A 813 -13.61 -16.29 10.24
CA PRO A 813 -13.68 -16.76 8.87
C PRO A 813 -14.79 -17.80 8.67
N PRO A 814 -15.22 -18.10 7.43
CA PRO A 814 -16.13 -19.20 7.16
C PRO A 814 -15.60 -20.55 7.68
N LYS A 815 -16.51 -21.46 8.04
CA LYS A 815 -16.22 -22.85 8.45
C LYS A 815 -15.23 -22.96 9.62
N CYS A 816 -15.24 -21.98 10.52
CA CYS A 816 -14.41 -21.98 11.71
C CYS A 816 -15.19 -22.52 12.90
N HIS A 817 -14.49 -23.22 13.80
CA HIS A 817 -15.03 -23.67 15.07
C HIS A 817 -14.02 -23.39 16.19
N VAL A 818 -14.42 -22.55 17.13
CA VAL A 818 -13.64 -22.10 18.28
C VAL A 818 -14.57 -22.02 19.48
N VAL A 819 -14.16 -22.53 20.65
CA VAL A 819 -15.00 -22.57 21.85
C VAL A 819 -14.19 -22.15 23.06
N GLY A 820 -14.61 -21.06 23.71
CA GLY A 820 -14.08 -20.63 25.00
C GLY A 820 -12.64 -20.10 24.98
N GLU A 821 -12.13 -19.68 23.82
CA GLU A 821 -10.76 -19.15 23.71
C GLU A 821 -10.68 -17.74 24.31
N GLU A 822 -9.58 -17.42 24.99
CA GLU A 822 -9.36 -16.11 25.60
C GLU A 822 -8.50 -15.22 24.70
N ILE A 823 -8.94 -13.99 24.48
CA ILE A 823 -8.20 -12.89 23.85
C ILE A 823 -7.99 -11.79 24.87
N VAL A 824 -6.83 -11.14 24.85
CA VAL A 824 -6.55 -10.00 25.73
C VAL A 824 -6.39 -8.72 24.91
N VAL A 825 -7.12 -7.67 25.28
CA VAL A 825 -6.97 -6.32 24.70
C VAL A 825 -6.25 -5.44 25.70
N GLN A 826 -5.03 -5.04 25.37
CA GLN A 826 -4.13 -4.36 26.31
C GLN A 826 -4.66 -3.00 26.79
N LYS A 827 -5.29 -2.23 25.89
CA LYS A 827 -5.88 -0.93 26.21
C LYS A 827 -7.11 -0.68 25.35
N ALA A 828 -8.25 -0.36 25.96
CA ALA A 828 -9.47 -0.03 25.23
C ALA A 828 -10.39 0.88 26.05
N VAL A 829 -11.46 1.37 25.46
CA VAL A 829 -12.55 2.09 26.12
C VAL A 829 -13.77 1.16 26.16
N ARG A 830 -14.51 1.14 27.27
CA ARG A 830 -15.77 0.36 27.34
C ARG A 830 -16.87 1.03 26.51
N ALA A 831 -17.55 0.24 25.70
CA ALA A 831 -18.74 0.65 24.97
C ALA A 831 -20.01 0.12 25.67
N PRO A 832 -21.14 0.85 25.58
CA PRO A 832 -22.43 0.30 26.00
C PRO A 832 -22.77 -0.91 25.13
N TYR A 833 -22.76 -2.10 25.73
CA TYR A 833 -23.02 -3.36 25.04
C TYR A 833 -24.01 -4.21 25.82
N TYR A 834 -25.22 -4.34 25.27
CA TYR A 834 -26.26 -5.20 25.81
C TYR A 834 -26.29 -6.51 25.04
N LYS A 835 -26.25 -7.64 25.72
CA LYS A 835 -26.42 -8.96 25.12
C LYS A 835 -27.58 -9.71 25.76
N SER A 836 -28.61 -10.01 24.96
CA SER A 836 -29.80 -10.71 25.43
C SER A 836 -29.45 -12.05 26.05
N GLY A 837 -30.02 -12.34 27.22
CA GLY A 837 -29.75 -13.56 27.99
C GLY A 837 -28.48 -13.53 28.87
N GLU A 838 -27.57 -12.58 28.64
CA GLU A 838 -26.34 -12.43 29.44
C GLU A 838 -26.35 -11.14 30.29
N THR A 839 -26.78 -10.02 29.71
CA THR A 839 -26.85 -8.73 30.41
C THR A 839 -28.18 -8.57 31.15
N SER A 840 -28.13 -8.38 32.48
CA SER A 840 -29.33 -8.09 33.28
C SER A 840 -29.79 -6.63 33.11
N VAL A 841 -31.10 -6.39 33.17
CA VAL A 841 -31.66 -5.02 33.09
C VAL A 841 -31.11 -4.08 34.17
N PRO A 842 -30.99 -4.48 35.46
CA PRO A 842 -30.40 -3.61 36.47
C PRO A 842 -28.94 -3.24 36.17
N ASP A 843 -28.13 -4.17 35.68
CA ASP A 843 -26.74 -3.90 35.34
C ASP A 843 -26.62 -2.97 34.11
N TRP A 844 -27.50 -3.18 33.12
CA TRP A 844 -27.62 -2.29 31.97
C TRP A 844 -27.92 -0.84 32.40
N VAL A 845 -28.97 -0.65 33.20
CA VAL A 845 -29.47 0.67 33.63
C VAL A 845 -28.46 1.39 34.52
N ASN A 846 -27.86 0.69 35.48
CA ASN A 846 -27.02 1.32 36.49
C ASN A 846 -25.56 1.49 36.04
N ASN A 847 -25.06 0.65 35.13
CA ASN A 847 -23.64 0.60 34.80
C ASN A 847 -23.37 0.69 33.29
N ILE A 848 -23.85 -0.28 32.50
CA ILE A 848 -23.34 -0.51 31.14
C ILE A 848 -23.76 0.59 30.16
N ARG A 849 -25.01 1.06 30.22
CA ARG A 849 -25.50 2.11 29.30
C ARG A 849 -24.78 3.44 29.43
N HIS A 850 -24.07 3.66 30.54
CA HIS A 850 -23.30 4.86 30.85
C HIS A 850 -21.82 4.74 30.45
N ALA A 851 -21.40 3.62 29.86
CA ALA A 851 -20.03 3.45 29.38
C ALA A 851 -19.62 4.55 28.37
N PRO A 852 -18.39 5.04 28.41
CA PRO A 852 -17.99 6.32 27.81
C PRO A 852 -17.92 6.34 26.28
N ALA A 853 -17.85 5.19 25.59
CA ALA A 853 -17.70 5.17 24.14
C ALA A 853 -18.88 5.88 23.42
N PRO A 854 -18.63 6.53 22.26
CA PRO A 854 -19.67 7.21 21.49
C PRO A 854 -20.56 6.24 20.67
N TRP A 855 -20.18 4.97 20.59
CA TRP A 855 -20.95 3.91 19.93
C TRP A 855 -21.40 2.85 20.93
N ALA A 856 -22.60 2.31 20.70
CA ALA A 856 -23.21 1.25 21.48
C ALA A 856 -23.64 0.08 20.57
N GLU A 857 -23.75 -1.11 21.17
CA GLU A 857 -24.30 -2.30 20.53
C GLU A 857 -25.40 -2.96 21.37
N LEU A 858 -26.49 -3.37 20.70
CA LEU A 858 -27.53 -4.22 21.27
C LEU A 858 -27.55 -5.54 20.49
N GLU A 859 -27.20 -6.63 21.14
CA GLU A 859 -27.14 -7.97 20.55
C GLU A 859 -28.30 -8.86 21.04
N PHE A 860 -29.07 -9.37 20.07
CA PHE A 860 -30.24 -10.21 20.28
C PHE A 860 -30.00 -11.63 19.72
N GLU A 861 -31.04 -12.46 19.58
CA GLU A 861 -30.89 -13.86 19.14
C GLU A 861 -30.34 -13.94 17.69
N ASN A 862 -30.94 -13.16 16.78
CA ASN A 862 -30.65 -13.21 15.34
C ASN A 862 -30.19 -11.85 14.76
N LEU A 863 -30.11 -10.79 15.57
CA LEU A 863 -29.86 -9.43 15.10
C LEU A 863 -28.95 -8.66 16.08
N ILE A 864 -28.08 -7.81 15.54
CA ILE A 864 -27.29 -6.84 16.32
C ILE A 864 -27.54 -5.43 15.76
N ILE A 865 -27.69 -4.45 16.64
CA ILE A 865 -27.86 -3.04 16.26
C ILE A 865 -26.68 -2.24 16.81
N SER A 866 -25.94 -1.57 15.92
CA SER A 866 -24.88 -0.63 16.28
C SER A 866 -25.31 0.80 15.96
N LEU A 867 -25.21 1.69 16.95
CA LEU A 867 -25.69 3.07 16.83
C LEU A 867 -24.96 4.00 17.82
N ASN A 868 -25.20 5.31 17.73
CA ASN A 868 -24.60 6.27 18.66
C ASN A 868 -25.11 6.06 20.09
N SER A 869 -24.21 6.01 21.06
CA SER A 869 -24.53 5.80 22.48
C SER A 869 -25.55 6.78 23.04
N GLU A 870 -25.64 8.00 22.50
CA GLU A 870 -26.66 9.00 22.89
C GLU A 870 -28.09 8.43 22.80
N SER A 871 -28.39 7.60 21.80
CA SER A 871 -29.76 7.09 21.64
C SER A 871 -30.13 5.96 22.61
N ILE A 872 -29.15 5.40 23.35
CA ILE A 872 -29.41 4.35 24.37
C ILE A 872 -29.24 4.83 25.81
N ARG A 873 -28.77 6.07 26.04
CA ARG A 873 -28.50 6.56 27.41
C ARG A 873 -29.75 6.49 28.30
N ASP A 874 -30.92 6.71 27.70
CA ASP A 874 -32.22 6.69 28.36
C ASP A 874 -33.05 5.42 28.06
N LEU A 875 -32.42 4.35 27.55
CA LEU A 875 -33.10 3.09 27.27
C LEU A 875 -33.12 2.21 28.52
N ASP A 876 -34.24 2.22 29.27
CA ASP A 876 -34.37 1.43 30.50
C ASP A 876 -34.64 -0.06 30.26
N ARG A 877 -35.27 -0.42 29.13
CA ARG A 877 -35.81 -1.76 28.86
C ARG A 877 -35.30 -2.35 27.54
N PRO A 878 -34.00 -2.64 27.42
CA PRO A 878 -33.43 -3.27 26.23
C PRO A 878 -33.96 -4.70 26.00
N ASP A 879 -34.41 -5.36 27.06
CA ASP A 879 -35.02 -6.69 27.02
C ASP A 879 -36.36 -6.71 26.25
N LEU A 880 -37.13 -5.63 26.31
CA LEU A 880 -38.36 -5.49 25.50
C LEU A 880 -38.04 -5.26 24.03
N VAL A 881 -36.97 -4.53 23.74
CA VAL A 881 -36.47 -4.35 22.36
C VAL A 881 -35.98 -5.67 21.80
N ALA A 882 -35.24 -6.46 22.60
CA ALA A 882 -34.79 -7.79 22.25
C ALA A 882 -35.97 -8.72 21.93
N ALA A 883 -36.95 -8.83 22.84
CA ALA A 883 -38.12 -9.68 22.62
C ALA A 883 -38.89 -9.32 21.34
N GLN A 884 -38.96 -8.04 21.01
CA GLN A 884 -39.65 -7.57 19.82
C GLN A 884 -38.87 -7.92 18.53
N TRP A 885 -37.56 -7.70 18.50
CA TRP A 885 -36.73 -8.06 17.35
C TRP A 885 -36.57 -9.58 17.19
N ASP A 886 -36.52 -10.34 18.27
CA ASP A 886 -36.52 -11.80 18.22
C ASP A 886 -37.82 -12.32 17.58
N ALA A 887 -38.97 -11.72 17.90
CA ALA A 887 -40.24 -12.05 17.25
C ALA A 887 -40.25 -11.69 15.75
N VAL A 888 -39.72 -10.50 15.39
CA VAL A 888 -39.58 -10.07 14.00
C VAL A 888 -38.69 -11.04 13.21
N MET A 889 -37.50 -11.36 13.72
CA MET A 889 -36.55 -12.25 13.03
C MET A 889 -37.05 -13.69 12.93
N ARG A 890 -37.82 -14.17 13.90
CA ARG A 890 -38.54 -15.45 13.79
C ARG A 890 -39.60 -15.41 12.69
N GLY A 891 -40.31 -14.29 12.55
CA GLY A 891 -41.22 -14.06 11.42
C GLY A 891 -40.48 -14.02 10.08
N VAL A 892 -39.30 -13.39 10.01
CA VAL A 892 -38.43 -13.40 8.82
C VAL A 892 -38.06 -14.83 8.42
N ALA A 893 -37.60 -15.63 9.41
CA ALA A 893 -37.23 -17.03 9.23
C ALA A 893 -38.40 -17.88 8.74
N ASP A 894 -39.56 -17.70 9.37
CA ASP A 894 -40.79 -18.45 9.10
C ASP A 894 -41.31 -18.20 7.69
N LEU A 895 -41.37 -16.94 7.23
CA LEU A 895 -41.73 -16.68 5.83
C LEU A 895 -40.71 -17.29 4.88
N ALA A 896 -39.41 -17.16 5.19
CA ALA A 896 -38.34 -17.70 4.35
C ALA A 896 -38.29 -19.25 4.32
N GLY A 897 -39.08 -19.95 5.14
CA GLY A 897 -39.03 -21.41 5.24
C GLY A 897 -37.72 -21.94 5.83
N LYS A 898 -37.13 -21.19 6.77
CA LYS A 898 -35.83 -21.49 7.40
C LYS A 898 -35.97 -21.79 8.91
N PRO A 899 -34.96 -22.42 9.53
CA PRO A 899 -34.90 -22.54 10.98
C PRO A 899 -35.00 -21.18 11.69
N ALA A 900 -35.70 -21.14 12.83
CA ALA A 900 -35.97 -19.92 13.59
C ALA A 900 -34.71 -19.20 14.08
N LYS A 901 -33.63 -19.95 14.34
CA LYS A 901 -32.32 -19.39 14.69
C LYS A 901 -31.45 -19.32 13.44
N PHE A 902 -30.91 -18.15 13.16
CA PHE A 902 -30.03 -17.94 12.03
C PHE A 902 -28.63 -18.49 12.31
N PRO A 903 -27.95 -19.03 11.29
CA PRO A 903 -26.56 -19.49 11.43
C PRO A 903 -25.59 -18.33 11.66
N ARG A 904 -25.96 -17.11 11.23
CA ARG A 904 -25.23 -15.87 11.45
C ARG A 904 -26.24 -14.78 11.77
N LYS A 905 -25.98 -13.96 12.80
CA LYS A 905 -26.84 -12.82 13.13
C LYS A 905 -26.79 -11.77 12.03
N GLU A 906 -27.91 -11.11 11.73
CA GLU A 906 -27.91 -9.91 10.88
C GLU A 906 -27.47 -8.68 11.68
N ARG A 907 -27.12 -7.59 11.00
CA ARG A 907 -26.60 -6.37 11.63
C ARG A 907 -27.21 -5.11 11.03
N PHE A 908 -27.64 -4.17 11.88
CA PHE A 908 -27.94 -2.78 11.50
C PHE A 908 -26.85 -1.85 11.99
N VAL A 909 -26.48 -0.88 11.15
CA VAL A 909 -25.57 0.22 11.53
C VAL A 909 -26.18 1.55 11.14
N ALA A 910 -26.42 2.40 12.15
CA ALA A 910 -26.92 3.76 11.96
C ALA A 910 -25.75 4.75 11.83
N ASP A 911 -25.49 5.22 10.61
CA ASP A 911 -24.35 6.08 10.28
C ASP A 911 -24.81 7.50 9.91
N VAL A 912 -23.95 8.51 10.02
CA VAL A 912 -24.29 9.90 9.66
C VAL A 912 -24.44 10.08 8.14
N GLN A 913 -23.82 9.17 7.38
CA GLN A 913 -23.89 9.12 5.93
C GLN A 913 -23.61 7.70 5.42
N ILE A 914 -24.47 7.24 4.52
CA ILE A 914 -24.34 5.98 3.78
C ILE A 914 -24.10 6.26 2.29
N SER A 915 -23.72 5.21 1.56
CA SER A 915 -23.27 5.25 0.17
C SER A 915 -24.42 5.27 -0.83
N ALA A 916 -25.59 4.75 -0.48
CA ALA A 916 -26.77 4.68 -1.35
C ALA A 916 -28.08 4.79 -0.55
N GLY A 917 -29.09 5.42 -1.16
CA GLY A 917 -30.45 5.43 -0.62
C GLY A 917 -30.60 6.08 0.76
N PHE A 918 -31.68 5.69 1.44
CA PHE A 918 -31.96 6.08 2.83
C PHE A 918 -31.63 4.96 3.83
N MET A 919 -31.75 3.72 3.38
CA MET A 919 -31.19 2.50 3.95
C MET A 919 -30.73 1.62 2.78
N HIS A 920 -29.82 0.68 3.02
CA HIS A 920 -29.55 -0.39 2.06
C HIS A 920 -29.09 -1.67 2.75
N SER A 921 -29.48 -2.80 2.17
CA SER A 921 -29.08 -4.15 2.57
C SER A 921 -27.57 -4.39 2.44
N GLY A 922 -27.11 -5.42 3.13
CA GLY A 922 -25.71 -5.78 3.30
C GLY A 922 -25.45 -6.40 4.67
N TYR A 923 -24.19 -6.80 4.88
CA TYR A 923 -23.71 -7.22 6.19
C TYR A 923 -22.58 -6.27 6.62
N PRO A 924 -22.91 -5.15 7.29
CA PRO A 924 -24.21 -4.78 7.88
C PRO A 924 -25.21 -4.10 6.91
N ILE A 925 -26.48 -4.07 7.31
CA ILE A 925 -27.52 -3.21 6.76
C ILE A 925 -27.25 -1.78 7.25
N MET A 926 -27.06 -0.86 6.32
CA MET A 926 -26.69 0.53 6.62
C MET A 926 -27.91 1.44 6.57
N MET A 927 -28.00 2.37 7.50
CA MET A 927 -29.09 3.36 7.56
C MET A 927 -28.61 4.70 8.08
N HIS A 928 -29.32 5.79 7.76
CA HIS A 928 -29.00 7.09 8.34
C HIS A 928 -29.33 7.17 9.84
N THR A 929 -28.51 7.88 10.60
CA THR A 929 -28.65 8.10 12.05
C THR A 929 -30.05 8.53 12.50
N PRO A 930 -30.77 9.44 11.80
CA PRO A 930 -32.12 9.85 12.19
C PRO A 930 -33.15 8.71 12.25
N SER A 931 -32.85 7.58 11.62
CA SER A 931 -33.71 6.38 11.60
C SER A 931 -33.43 5.43 12.77
N ALA A 932 -32.33 5.61 13.51
CA ALA A 932 -31.98 4.74 14.65
C ALA A 932 -33.08 4.65 15.73
N PRO A 933 -33.80 5.74 16.09
CA PRO A 933 -34.88 5.66 17.06
C PRO A 933 -36.00 4.69 16.66
N ASP A 934 -36.23 4.48 15.36
CA ASP A 934 -37.27 3.59 14.86
C ASP A 934 -36.94 2.12 15.18
N LEU A 935 -35.65 1.77 15.28
CA LEU A 935 -35.23 0.42 15.70
C LEU A 935 -35.45 0.16 17.20
N LEU A 936 -35.50 1.20 18.02
CA LEU A 936 -35.67 1.09 19.47
C LEU A 936 -37.15 1.15 19.89
N LYS A 937 -38.07 1.54 18.99
CA LYS A 937 -39.48 1.85 19.30
C LYS A 937 -40.49 1.34 18.25
N LEU A 938 -40.31 0.12 17.76
CA LEU A 938 -41.14 -0.52 16.72
C LEU A 938 -42.67 -0.52 17.01
N THR A 939 -43.13 -0.45 18.27
CA THR A 939 -44.57 -0.43 18.63
C THR A 939 -45.21 0.97 18.70
N ASN A 940 -44.44 2.06 18.62
CA ASN A 940 -44.96 3.42 18.83
C ASN A 940 -45.14 4.21 17.51
N LYS A 941 -46.27 3.98 16.82
CA LYS A 941 -46.90 4.86 15.79
C LYS A 941 -46.02 5.42 14.64
N LYS A 942 -44.81 4.95 14.42
CA LYS A 942 -44.00 5.26 13.23
C LYS A 942 -43.74 4.01 12.40
N ASP A 943 -43.63 4.24 11.10
CA ASP A 943 -43.64 3.23 10.04
C ASP A 943 -42.40 2.30 10.11
N PRO A 944 -42.54 1.01 10.49
CA PRO A 944 -41.42 0.07 10.56
C PRO A 944 -40.99 -0.45 9.18
N TRP A 945 -41.60 0.03 8.09
CA TRP A 945 -41.42 -0.52 6.75
C TRP A 945 -39.97 -0.54 6.27
N GLY A 946 -39.19 0.51 6.53
CA GLY A 946 -37.80 0.63 6.08
C GLY A 946 -36.90 -0.52 6.57
N PRO A 947 -36.73 -0.70 7.89
CA PRO A 947 -35.93 -1.81 8.43
C PRO A 947 -36.43 -3.20 7.98
N LEU A 948 -37.74 -3.40 7.88
CA LEU A 948 -38.31 -4.68 7.43
C LEU A 948 -38.06 -4.95 5.94
N HIS A 949 -38.07 -3.89 5.12
CA HIS A 949 -37.77 -3.95 3.69
C HIS A 949 -36.33 -4.39 3.44
N GLU A 950 -35.37 -3.83 4.18
CA GLU A 950 -33.96 -4.25 4.08
C GLU A 950 -33.73 -5.69 4.55
N LEU A 951 -34.38 -6.12 5.63
CA LEU A 951 -34.36 -7.53 6.05
C LEU A 951 -34.97 -8.46 4.98
N GLY A 952 -35.97 -7.97 4.24
CA GLY A 952 -36.52 -8.66 3.08
C GLY A 952 -35.50 -8.86 1.96
N HIS A 953 -34.65 -7.86 1.69
CA HIS A 953 -33.55 -8.00 0.74
C HIS A 953 -32.55 -9.09 1.15
N GLU A 954 -32.22 -9.22 2.45
CA GLU A 954 -31.36 -10.32 2.96
C GLU A 954 -31.96 -11.72 2.71
N GLN A 955 -33.28 -11.81 2.49
CA GLN A 955 -33.96 -13.08 2.20
C GLN A 955 -34.16 -13.35 0.71
N GLN A 956 -33.98 -12.38 -0.19
CA GLN A 956 -34.08 -12.61 -1.63
C GLN A 956 -33.03 -13.62 -2.11
N ARG A 957 -33.37 -14.44 -3.11
CA ARG A 957 -32.45 -15.43 -3.70
C ARG A 957 -32.56 -15.40 -5.22
N ASN A 958 -31.41 -15.45 -5.90
CA ASN A 958 -31.34 -15.38 -7.36
C ASN A 958 -32.27 -16.39 -8.06
N VAL A 959 -32.50 -17.56 -7.47
CA VAL A 959 -33.34 -18.63 -8.04
C VAL A 959 -34.82 -18.26 -8.21
N TRP A 960 -35.35 -17.28 -7.47
CA TRP A 960 -36.76 -16.86 -7.61
C TRP A 960 -36.93 -15.36 -7.87
N GLU A 961 -35.84 -14.61 -7.99
CA GLU A 961 -35.84 -13.20 -8.35
C GLU A 961 -35.80 -13.01 -9.87
N PHE A 962 -36.48 -11.97 -10.36
CA PHE A 962 -36.53 -11.56 -11.77
C PHE A 962 -36.01 -10.11 -11.95
N PRO A 963 -34.71 -9.82 -11.73
CA PRO A 963 -34.17 -8.46 -11.85
C PRO A 963 -34.36 -7.85 -13.25
N PRO A 964 -34.61 -6.54 -13.37
CA PRO A 964 -34.72 -5.55 -12.28
C PRO A 964 -36.15 -5.46 -11.68
N HIS A 965 -37.10 -6.30 -12.14
CA HIS A 965 -38.52 -6.15 -11.80
C HIS A 965 -38.82 -6.35 -10.32
N THR A 966 -38.28 -7.45 -9.76
CA THR A 966 -38.61 -7.89 -8.40
C THR A 966 -37.65 -7.41 -7.34
N THR A 967 -36.52 -6.80 -7.73
CA THR A 967 -35.46 -6.33 -6.81
C THR A 967 -36.05 -5.55 -5.64
N GLU A 968 -36.93 -4.59 -5.92
CA GLU A 968 -37.62 -3.75 -4.93
C GLU A 968 -39.07 -4.19 -4.66
N ALA A 969 -39.47 -5.39 -5.09
CA ALA A 969 -40.83 -5.89 -4.98
C ALA A 969 -40.94 -7.00 -3.94
N THR A 970 -40.23 -8.11 -4.12
CA THR A 970 -40.38 -9.32 -3.30
C THR A 970 -39.83 -9.15 -1.89
N CYS A 971 -38.83 -8.29 -1.69
CA CYS A 971 -38.37 -7.89 -0.34
C CYS A 971 -39.54 -7.38 0.52
N ASN A 972 -40.51 -6.67 -0.07
CA ASN A 972 -41.68 -6.16 0.65
C ASN A 972 -42.66 -7.25 1.10
N LEU A 973 -42.54 -8.51 0.62
CA LEU A 973 -43.34 -9.61 1.16
C LEU A 973 -43.06 -9.81 2.65
N TRP A 974 -41.80 -9.67 3.06
CA TRP A 974 -41.42 -9.69 4.47
C TRP A 974 -42.00 -8.50 5.23
N SER A 975 -41.93 -7.29 4.68
CA SER A 975 -42.52 -6.10 5.30
C SER A 975 -44.02 -6.26 5.55
N VAL A 976 -44.77 -6.79 4.58
CA VAL A 976 -46.21 -7.05 4.73
C VAL A 976 -46.45 -8.18 5.73
N TYR A 977 -45.73 -9.31 5.59
CA TYR A 977 -45.90 -10.47 6.45
C TYR A 977 -45.69 -10.14 7.92
N ILE A 978 -44.58 -9.48 8.25
CA ILE A 978 -44.22 -9.13 9.62
C ILE A 978 -45.21 -8.10 10.18
N SER A 979 -45.61 -7.12 9.36
CA SER A 979 -46.64 -6.15 9.77
C SER A 979 -47.93 -6.85 10.19
N GLU A 980 -48.43 -7.78 9.37
CA GLU A 980 -49.70 -8.46 9.62
C GLU A 980 -49.61 -9.48 10.77
N THR A 981 -48.56 -10.30 10.80
CA THR A 981 -48.51 -11.51 11.64
C THR A 981 -47.75 -11.32 12.94
N VAL A 982 -46.79 -10.39 12.98
CA VAL A 982 -45.95 -10.14 14.17
C VAL A 982 -46.36 -8.83 14.85
N LEU A 983 -46.51 -7.76 14.09
CA LEU A 983 -46.83 -6.43 14.64
C LEU A 983 -48.33 -6.18 14.82
N GLY A 984 -49.19 -7.06 14.29
CA GLY A 984 -50.65 -6.91 14.35
C GLY A 984 -51.17 -5.67 13.61
N LEU A 985 -50.40 -5.14 12.67
CA LEU A 985 -50.75 -3.99 11.84
C LEU A 985 -51.46 -4.47 10.56
N PRO A 986 -52.71 -4.04 10.32
CA PRO A 986 -53.38 -4.32 9.06
C PRO A 986 -52.56 -3.76 7.89
N ARG A 987 -52.46 -4.52 6.79
CA ARG A 987 -51.76 -4.13 5.55
C ARG A 987 -51.99 -2.69 5.11
N THR A 988 -53.24 -2.25 5.18
CA THR A 988 -53.65 -0.90 4.75
C THR A 988 -53.02 0.20 5.60
N LYS A 989 -52.62 -0.12 6.83
CA LYS A 989 -51.91 0.79 7.74
C LYS A 989 -50.40 0.56 7.76
N ALA A 990 -49.91 -0.53 7.15
CA ALA A 990 -48.49 -0.86 7.11
C ALA A 990 -47.70 0.06 6.18
N HIS A 991 -48.27 0.48 5.04
CA HIS A 991 -47.63 1.47 4.15
C HIS A 991 -48.67 2.20 3.28
N PRO A 992 -48.50 3.52 2.99
CA PRO A 992 -49.46 4.29 2.18
C PRO A 992 -49.75 3.69 0.79
N SER A 993 -48.75 3.07 0.15
CA SER A 993 -48.93 2.38 -1.15
C SER A 993 -49.88 1.20 -1.09
N LEU A 994 -50.15 0.64 0.09
CA LEU A 994 -51.01 -0.54 0.27
C LEU A 994 -52.48 -0.18 0.52
N GLN A 995 -52.82 1.10 0.52
CA GLN A 995 -54.21 1.55 0.61
C GLN A 995 -55.02 1.00 -0.59
N PRO A 996 -56.25 0.48 -0.39
CA PRO A 996 -57.01 -0.19 -1.44
C PRO A 996 -57.20 0.65 -2.71
N SER A 997 -57.44 1.96 -2.57
CA SER A 997 -57.59 2.88 -3.70
C SER A 997 -56.31 3.04 -4.53
N LYS A 998 -55.13 3.05 -3.89
CA LYS A 998 -53.83 3.13 -4.56
C LYS A 998 -53.52 1.83 -5.31
N ARG A 999 -53.78 0.69 -4.68
CA ARG A 999 -53.59 -0.64 -5.29
C ARG A 999 -54.49 -0.83 -6.50
N PHE A 1000 -55.78 -0.52 -6.38
CA PHE A 1000 -56.73 -0.57 -7.49
C PHE A 1000 -56.31 0.32 -8.67
N ALA A 1001 -55.96 1.58 -8.40
CA ALA A 1001 -55.49 2.50 -9.44
C ALA A 1001 -54.21 2.00 -10.13
N ARG A 1002 -53.28 1.41 -9.37
CA ARG A 1002 -52.03 0.86 -9.90
C ARG A 1002 -52.27 -0.30 -10.86
N ILE A 1003 -53.13 -1.26 -10.47
CA ILE A 1003 -53.50 -2.40 -11.30
C ILE A 1003 -54.18 -1.92 -12.59
N GLN A 1004 -55.15 -1.02 -12.48
CA GLN A 1004 -55.84 -0.40 -13.61
C GLN A 1004 -54.90 0.27 -14.60
N ASN A 1005 -53.94 1.07 -14.10
CA ASN A 1005 -52.97 1.75 -14.94
C ASN A 1005 -52.04 0.77 -15.67
N TYR A 1006 -51.60 -0.29 -15.01
CA TYR A 1006 -50.77 -1.33 -15.62
C TYR A 1006 -51.49 -2.05 -16.76
N ILE A 1007 -52.78 -2.38 -16.55
CA ILE A 1007 -53.62 -3.01 -17.57
C ILE A 1007 -53.83 -2.07 -18.77
N LYS A 1008 -54.18 -0.79 -18.53
CA LYS A 1008 -54.32 0.23 -19.58
C LYS A 1008 -53.02 0.45 -20.36
N GLY A 1009 -51.87 0.28 -19.71
CA GLY A 1009 -50.54 0.30 -20.32
C GLY A 1009 -50.18 -0.95 -21.13
N GLY A 1010 -51.14 -1.85 -21.38
CA GLY A 1010 -50.94 -3.04 -22.21
C GLY A 1010 -50.23 -4.20 -21.50
N ARG A 1011 -50.18 -4.20 -20.16
CA ARG A 1011 -49.54 -5.26 -19.36
C ARG A 1011 -48.07 -5.48 -19.74
N ASN A 1012 -47.37 -4.41 -20.09
CA ASN A 1012 -45.98 -4.49 -20.51
C ASN A 1012 -45.07 -4.76 -19.31
N LEU A 1013 -44.36 -5.90 -19.29
CA LEU A 1013 -43.46 -6.28 -18.20
C LEU A 1013 -42.39 -5.24 -17.88
N LYS A 1014 -41.97 -4.39 -18.84
CA LYS A 1014 -41.08 -3.26 -18.56
C LYS A 1014 -41.59 -2.33 -17.45
N HIS A 1015 -42.91 -2.26 -17.27
CA HIS A 1015 -43.60 -1.48 -16.24
C HIS A 1015 -44.12 -2.33 -15.06
N TRP A 1016 -43.88 -3.65 -15.08
CA TRP A 1016 -44.10 -4.55 -13.96
C TRP A 1016 -42.87 -4.49 -13.05
N SER A 1017 -42.82 -3.53 -12.14
CA SER A 1017 -41.70 -3.34 -11.22
C SER A 1017 -42.15 -2.82 -9.85
N VAL A 1018 -41.32 -3.04 -8.83
CA VAL A 1018 -41.53 -2.54 -7.46
C VAL A 1018 -42.94 -2.90 -6.96
N TRP A 1019 -43.82 -1.90 -6.79
CA TRP A 1019 -45.16 -2.08 -6.30
C TRP A 1019 -46.10 -2.80 -7.28
N VAL A 1020 -45.94 -2.60 -8.60
CA VAL A 1020 -46.78 -3.27 -9.60
C VAL A 1020 -46.49 -4.76 -9.57
N ALA A 1021 -45.21 -5.13 -9.47
CA ALA A 1021 -44.79 -6.51 -9.32
C ALA A 1021 -45.31 -7.12 -8.01
N LEU A 1022 -45.20 -6.38 -6.90
CA LEU A 1022 -45.70 -6.81 -5.60
C LEU A 1022 -47.20 -7.15 -5.61
N GLU A 1023 -48.05 -6.43 -6.38
CA GLU A 1023 -49.49 -6.73 -6.45
C GLU A 1023 -49.78 -8.17 -6.91
N THR A 1024 -48.99 -8.72 -7.84
CA THR A 1024 -49.12 -10.10 -8.29
C THR A 1024 -48.99 -11.09 -7.13
N TYR A 1025 -48.01 -10.87 -6.26
CA TYR A 1025 -47.80 -11.72 -5.08
C TYR A 1025 -48.84 -11.46 -3.98
N LEU A 1026 -49.25 -10.20 -3.77
CA LEU A 1026 -50.28 -9.88 -2.77
C LEU A 1026 -51.64 -10.50 -3.13
N GLN A 1027 -51.98 -10.60 -4.41
CA GLN A 1027 -53.20 -11.28 -4.87
C GLN A 1027 -53.13 -12.80 -4.62
N LEU A 1028 -51.96 -13.43 -4.84
CA LEU A 1028 -51.76 -14.83 -4.47
C LEU A 1028 -51.90 -15.03 -2.96
N GLN A 1029 -51.35 -14.10 -2.17
CA GLN A 1029 -51.46 -14.15 -0.71
C GLN A 1029 -52.91 -13.96 -0.26
N GLU A 1030 -53.67 -13.05 -0.87
CA GLU A 1030 -55.07 -12.78 -0.51
C GLU A 1030 -55.96 -13.99 -0.76
N GLN A 1031 -55.67 -14.75 -1.82
CA GLN A 1031 -56.42 -15.95 -2.18
C GLN A 1031 -56.01 -17.17 -1.34
N PHE A 1032 -54.70 -17.41 -1.19
CA PHE A 1032 -54.19 -18.69 -0.69
C PHE A 1032 -53.53 -18.61 0.70
N GLY A 1033 -53.39 -17.41 1.26
CA GLY A 1033 -52.72 -17.18 2.54
C GLY A 1033 -51.19 -17.19 2.44
N TRP A 1034 -50.52 -17.17 3.59
CA TRP A 1034 -49.05 -17.12 3.68
C TRP A 1034 -48.37 -18.50 3.64
N ASP A 1035 -49.06 -19.58 4.05
CA ASP A 1035 -48.48 -20.93 4.08
C ASP A 1035 -47.96 -21.42 2.71
N PRO A 1036 -48.62 -21.14 1.57
CA PRO A 1036 -48.06 -21.45 0.26
C PRO A 1036 -46.72 -20.77 -0.01
N PHE A 1037 -46.55 -19.49 0.38
CA PHE A 1037 -45.28 -18.79 0.21
C PHE A 1037 -44.15 -19.47 0.97
N LYS A 1038 -44.40 -19.86 2.22
CA LYS A 1038 -43.43 -20.61 3.05
C LYS A 1038 -42.99 -21.90 2.36
N LYS A 1039 -43.95 -22.66 1.84
CA LYS A 1039 -43.69 -23.92 1.12
C LYS A 1039 -42.93 -23.69 -0.19
N VAL A 1040 -43.27 -22.64 -0.94
CA VAL A 1040 -42.57 -22.27 -2.18
C VAL A 1040 -41.12 -21.91 -1.88
N PHE A 1041 -40.88 -20.98 -0.95
CA PHE A 1041 -39.52 -20.58 -0.60
C PHE A 1041 -38.71 -21.74 -0.02
N ALA A 1042 -39.31 -22.60 0.81
CA ALA A 1042 -38.68 -23.81 1.30
C ALA A 1042 -38.26 -24.76 0.15
N ALA A 1043 -39.15 -24.98 -0.83
CA ALA A 1043 -38.85 -25.84 -1.97
C ALA A 1043 -37.67 -25.35 -2.81
N TYR A 1044 -37.49 -24.03 -2.91
CA TYR A 1044 -36.38 -23.45 -3.68
C TYR A 1044 -35.02 -23.56 -2.99
N HIS A 1045 -34.94 -23.78 -1.67
CA HIS A 1045 -33.64 -23.95 -1.00
C HIS A 1045 -32.89 -25.19 -1.49
N ASP A 1046 -33.64 -26.23 -1.88
CA ASP A 1046 -33.10 -27.51 -2.35
C ASP A 1046 -33.32 -27.73 -3.86
N MET A 1047 -33.82 -26.72 -4.59
CA MET A 1047 -34.16 -26.85 -6.02
C MET A 1047 -32.93 -26.70 -6.92
N GLU A 1048 -32.61 -27.76 -7.64
CA GLU A 1048 -31.55 -27.76 -8.66
C GLU A 1048 -32.07 -27.38 -10.05
N GLY A 1049 -31.17 -26.94 -10.93
CA GLY A 1049 -31.49 -26.72 -12.35
C GLY A 1049 -32.39 -25.51 -12.65
N VAL A 1050 -32.53 -24.57 -11.70
CA VAL A 1050 -33.32 -23.35 -11.90
C VAL A 1050 -32.71 -22.52 -13.06
N PRO A 1051 -33.51 -22.11 -14.06
CA PRO A 1051 -33.02 -21.28 -15.16
C PRO A 1051 -32.36 -19.99 -14.69
N GLN A 1052 -31.38 -19.48 -15.43
CA GLN A 1052 -30.71 -18.22 -15.08
C GLN A 1052 -31.42 -17.00 -15.65
N ASP A 1053 -32.18 -17.16 -16.76
CA ASP A 1053 -32.93 -16.08 -17.38
C ASP A 1053 -34.33 -15.89 -16.74
N ASN A 1054 -34.83 -14.66 -16.77
CA ASN A 1054 -36.12 -14.33 -16.13
C ASN A 1054 -37.30 -15.11 -16.73
N LYS A 1055 -37.30 -15.42 -18.03
CA LYS A 1055 -38.41 -16.13 -18.67
C LYS A 1055 -38.52 -17.56 -18.12
N GLY A 1056 -37.40 -18.27 -18.05
CA GLY A 1056 -37.33 -19.61 -17.46
C GLY A 1056 -37.70 -19.61 -15.98
N LYS A 1057 -37.23 -18.62 -15.21
CA LYS A 1057 -37.56 -18.52 -13.78
C LYS A 1057 -39.04 -18.22 -13.54
N MET A 1058 -39.67 -17.35 -14.32
CA MET A 1058 -41.11 -17.06 -14.24
C MET A 1058 -41.96 -18.30 -14.50
N ASN A 1059 -41.58 -19.12 -15.49
CA ASN A 1059 -42.24 -20.41 -15.76
C ASN A 1059 -42.08 -21.39 -14.59
N THR A 1060 -40.86 -21.50 -14.06
CA THR A 1060 -40.55 -22.36 -12.90
C THR A 1060 -41.32 -21.92 -11.66
N TYR A 1061 -41.45 -20.62 -11.42
CA TYR A 1061 -42.22 -20.07 -10.30
C TYR A 1061 -43.71 -20.35 -10.44
N ALA A 1062 -44.27 -20.14 -11.63
CA ALA A 1062 -45.67 -20.46 -11.90
C ALA A 1062 -45.96 -21.95 -11.70
N GLU A 1063 -45.07 -22.84 -12.17
CA GLU A 1063 -45.15 -24.29 -11.95
C GLU A 1063 -45.09 -24.64 -10.46
N THR A 1064 -44.10 -24.12 -9.76
CA THR A 1064 -43.85 -24.41 -8.34
C THR A 1064 -45.02 -23.96 -7.47
N PHE A 1065 -45.48 -22.72 -7.63
CA PHE A 1065 -46.58 -22.17 -6.84
C PHE A 1065 -47.89 -22.93 -7.13
N SER A 1066 -48.19 -23.22 -8.41
CA SER A 1066 -49.38 -23.98 -8.82
C SER A 1066 -49.45 -25.36 -8.16
N LYS A 1067 -48.32 -26.08 -8.12
CA LYS A 1067 -48.22 -27.38 -7.44
C LYS A 1067 -48.44 -27.25 -5.93
N VAL A 1068 -47.87 -26.23 -5.29
CA VAL A 1068 -48.03 -26.00 -3.85
C VAL A 1068 -49.49 -25.73 -3.46
N VAL A 1069 -50.23 -24.95 -4.26
CA VAL A 1069 -51.65 -24.67 -3.98
C VAL A 1069 -52.62 -25.68 -4.59
N ASN A 1070 -52.11 -26.69 -5.32
CA ASN A 1070 -52.91 -27.68 -6.05
C ASN A 1070 -53.99 -27.03 -6.95
N ARG A 1071 -53.58 -26.00 -7.70
CA ARG A 1071 -54.39 -25.25 -8.66
C ARG A 1071 -53.53 -24.82 -9.84
N ASN A 1072 -54.09 -24.83 -11.05
CA ASN A 1072 -53.42 -24.29 -12.22
C ASN A 1072 -53.52 -22.76 -12.21
N LEU A 1073 -52.38 -22.06 -12.07
CA LEU A 1073 -52.31 -20.59 -12.00
C LEU A 1073 -51.87 -19.94 -13.32
N THR A 1074 -51.80 -20.70 -14.42
CA THR A 1074 -51.26 -20.18 -15.69
C THR A 1074 -52.08 -19.01 -16.23
N SER A 1075 -53.40 -19.09 -16.14
CA SER A 1075 -54.35 -18.03 -16.52
C SER A 1075 -54.06 -16.73 -15.76
N PHE A 1076 -53.87 -16.82 -14.44
CA PHE A 1076 -53.54 -15.68 -13.58
C PHE A 1076 -52.22 -15.00 -13.96
N PHE A 1077 -51.14 -15.77 -14.11
CA PHE A 1077 -49.83 -15.19 -14.46
C PHE A 1077 -49.82 -14.61 -15.88
N LYS A 1078 -50.50 -15.24 -16.85
CA LYS A 1078 -50.71 -14.66 -18.19
C LYS A 1078 -51.49 -13.35 -18.13
N ALA A 1079 -52.50 -13.24 -17.26
CA ALA A 1079 -53.25 -11.99 -17.07
C ALA A 1079 -52.39 -10.84 -16.51
N TRP A 1080 -51.27 -11.17 -15.85
CA TRP A 1080 -50.21 -10.23 -15.44
C TRP A 1080 -49.12 -10.00 -16.50
N GLY A 1081 -49.24 -10.61 -17.68
CA GLY A 1081 -48.30 -10.43 -18.80
C GLY A 1081 -47.08 -11.35 -18.76
N TRP A 1082 -47.04 -12.38 -17.90
CA TRP A 1082 -45.90 -13.30 -17.83
C TRP A 1082 -45.82 -14.19 -19.08
N PRO A 1083 -44.59 -14.44 -19.62
CA PRO A 1083 -44.37 -15.19 -20.85
C PRO A 1083 -44.36 -16.71 -20.58
N LEU A 1084 -45.50 -17.25 -20.14
CA LEU A 1084 -45.63 -18.68 -19.87
C LEU A 1084 -45.62 -19.51 -21.16
N GLU A 1085 -44.79 -20.55 -21.17
CA GLU A 1085 -44.61 -21.45 -22.30
C GLU A 1085 -45.63 -22.59 -22.28
N ALA A 1086 -45.98 -23.11 -23.46
CA ALA A 1086 -46.95 -24.20 -23.60
C ALA A 1086 -46.57 -25.45 -22.79
N ALA A 1087 -45.27 -25.75 -22.68
CA ALA A 1087 -44.77 -26.87 -21.87
C ALA A 1087 -45.11 -26.72 -20.38
N THR A 1088 -45.08 -25.49 -19.83
CA THR A 1088 -45.49 -25.22 -18.45
C THR A 1088 -46.98 -25.44 -18.27
N GLU A 1089 -47.80 -25.04 -19.26
CA GLU A 1089 -49.24 -25.24 -19.23
C GLU A 1089 -49.62 -26.72 -19.30
N GLU A 1090 -48.94 -27.48 -20.16
CA GLU A 1090 -49.14 -28.93 -20.29
C GLU A 1090 -48.85 -29.64 -18.96
N LYS A 1091 -47.74 -29.31 -18.30
CA LYS A 1091 -47.39 -29.86 -16.97
C LYS A 1091 -48.43 -29.56 -15.90
N LEU A 1092 -49.13 -28.43 -16.00
CA LEU A 1092 -50.12 -27.99 -15.01
C LEU A 1092 -51.56 -28.33 -15.39
N SER A 1093 -51.80 -28.88 -16.59
CA SER A 1093 -53.13 -29.19 -17.12
C SER A 1093 -53.94 -30.18 -16.27
N GLY A 1094 -53.27 -31.03 -15.49
CA GLY A 1094 -53.89 -31.97 -14.56
C GLY A 1094 -54.39 -31.35 -13.25
N LEU A 1095 -54.07 -30.07 -12.97
CA LEU A 1095 -54.54 -29.36 -11.78
C LEU A 1095 -55.84 -28.60 -12.07
N PRO A 1096 -56.74 -28.44 -11.08
CA PRO A 1096 -57.96 -27.64 -11.26
C PRO A 1096 -57.62 -26.18 -11.59
N ASP A 1097 -58.25 -25.63 -12.64
CA ASP A 1097 -58.01 -24.26 -13.10
C ASP A 1097 -58.54 -23.21 -12.12
N TRP A 1098 -57.81 -22.10 -11.98
CA TRP A 1098 -58.23 -20.95 -11.18
C TRP A 1098 -58.85 -19.86 -12.07
N SER A 1099 -60.01 -20.17 -12.64
CA SER A 1099 -60.67 -19.33 -13.65
C SER A 1099 -61.27 -18.02 -13.11
N ASP A 1100 -61.57 -17.95 -11.80
CA ASP A 1100 -62.15 -16.77 -11.13
C ASP A 1100 -61.10 -15.90 -10.42
N HIS A 1101 -59.85 -15.95 -10.88
CA HIS A 1101 -58.75 -15.18 -10.32
C HIS A 1101 -59.00 -13.65 -10.35
N PRO A 1102 -58.40 -12.85 -9.45
CA PRO A 1102 -58.73 -11.42 -9.29
C PRO A 1102 -58.45 -10.57 -10.54
N MET A 1103 -57.59 -11.04 -11.46
CA MET A 1103 -57.36 -10.37 -12.74
C MET A 1103 -58.42 -10.66 -13.82
N ALA A 1104 -59.33 -11.62 -13.61
CA ALA A 1104 -60.31 -12.06 -14.60
C ALA A 1104 -61.37 -10.97 -14.88
N GLN A 1105 -61.64 -10.12 -13.90
CA GLN A 1105 -62.50 -8.94 -14.05
C GLN A 1105 -61.94 -7.89 -15.02
N TYR A 1106 -60.69 -8.04 -15.44
CA TYR A 1106 -60.00 -7.17 -16.39
C TYR A 1106 -59.62 -7.89 -17.70
N ALA A 1107 -60.10 -9.12 -17.87
CA ALA A 1107 -59.84 -9.95 -19.04
C ALA A 1107 -60.48 -9.37 -20.31
#